data_AF-A0A4Y7RDI5-F1
#
_entry.id   AF-A0A4Y7RDI5-F1
#
_cell.length_a   1.000
_cell.length_b   1.000
_cell.length_c   1.000
_cell.angle_alpha   90.00
_cell.angle_beta   90.00
_cell.angle_gamma   90.00
#
_symmetry.space_group_name_H-M   'P 1'
#
loop_
_entity.id
_entity.type
_entity.pdbx_description
1 polymer ?
#
loop_
_entity_poly.entity_id
_entity_poly.type
_entity_poly.pdbx_seq_one_letter_code
_entity_poly.pdbx_strand_id
1 'polypeptide(L)'
;MIRKRRSRLLACLMILAMLCTMLPTAALAAEGPSGGAAGAEVSVSDATYSVTVDIAITGGSIAVNPASGSAGDTITVSVTPDSGKQLVANSLQYTADSGATYTEITATDGVYSFVLPAADVVVNAQFEDISAATYNIAVAAVPDAIWTVTPDKTSATVGETVIVTVSDTAFTSWAIGLIVTGDSGTTYDFTTITAATGNANNVNGPGVYSFVMPDEPVTVGFTADYTPLDVYIQYGAAGEEIPVHSYTRAEMEALAAENTTPIHYAMYDRLPAVFMGKAVRYVTIEQLTESAAAYNSDVRFDGPDCSLRGASLDGWTMGVNGLSWEYLMGQTRKYYAGIGDQYLAPENRTGEDREVPAVLAITGWAGRRTQVDNQPYDTLNTYRFFYGQTEAEYGNGVLPTMDERDARCTAMNTSKLVNKVVFVVPENDPGTYSVTADSAITGGSLALSPTSGSAGDTITVTVNPDAGKELVAGSLKYTADSGSTYTEITATDGVYSFILPAADTIVTARFMDPGVAVSGVNLDKSELVLTVGNFVQLTATITPSDAANQEVTWTSDNAAAATVDSNGLVRAMGTGTANITVTTVDGGFTAACAVTVQAAGTDHFTLAVLPDTQFYSESYPEIFARQTQWIADQAQSQNIVFVAHLGDIQDDYDNPAQWQNAKDAMAIIRTAGIPYSVVPGNHDLNFETGDTTMFDTFFPYTDFTGCSWYGGHYPESSNASSYQLFSALGQDFIVLNLVCAPALLAEATDWANGVLTQYSDRKAIVVTHGYIKPNGEYAGGDDVSGPAIHENIVKKHSNVVAVLCGHVGGQYHGTDTGESGNTVYNLLTDYTDLPNGGNGWLRLYQFYPVQNKIQAVTYSPYLDQYDTGADGQFELSLQFSNPPEEQTPPVLNADTTDNSVGRAVEITFTDDQAWRSAISGITVNGSALTGGQYTVNAGAISIDAAVFASAGDYTVTVTASGYAAATVTQTINEATDSPKYMVTPVEDESVYEVGETDGIKTMTVKAGVSGLKYFGTLITPVIEHGEEEAVAFTHLRDGVQLSLNVTRADFDLVGEAQSGFNVEAGDMVKVFIVDDLTNDVDHNPTLLQ
;
A
#
# COMPACT_ATOMS: atom_id res chain seq x y z
N MET A 1 54.33 -30.08 7.12
CA MET A 1 54.68 -30.81 5.89
C MET A 1 54.02 -30.10 4.73
N ILE A 2 54.83 -29.74 3.71
CA ILE A 2 54.48 -29.34 2.32
C ILE A 2 53.57 -28.09 2.19
N ARG A 3 54.10 -26.85 2.21
CA ARG A 3 54.75 -26.05 1.11
C ARG A 3 53.73 -25.56 0.07
N LYS A 4 53.68 -24.31 -0.43
CA LYS A 4 54.50 -23.06 -0.42
C LYS A 4 53.69 -22.10 -1.35
N ARG A 5 53.60 -20.76 -1.23
CA ARG A 5 54.61 -19.72 -0.98
C ARG A 5 53.90 -18.39 -0.70
N ARG A 6 54.34 -17.70 0.36
CA ARG A 6 54.36 -16.24 0.48
C ARG A 6 55.55 -15.66 -0.31
N SER A 7 55.51 -14.34 -0.47
CA SER A 7 56.62 -13.37 -0.34
C SER A 7 57.51 -13.06 -1.55
N ARG A 8 57.45 -11.78 -1.95
CA ARG A 8 58.48 -10.78 -2.31
C ARG A 8 57.67 -9.55 -2.79
N LEU A 9 57.79 -8.30 -2.33
CA LEU A 9 58.88 -7.56 -1.70
C LEU A 9 58.26 -6.33 -0.99
N LEU A 10 58.58 -6.13 0.28
CA LEU A 10 58.49 -4.85 0.97
C LEU A 10 59.95 -4.44 1.21
N ALA A 11 60.49 -3.53 0.41
CA ALA A 11 61.76 -2.84 0.66
C ALA A 11 61.97 -1.75 -0.38
N CYS A 12 62.03 -0.50 0.10
CA CYS A 12 62.48 0.75 -0.54
C CYS A 12 61.38 1.81 -0.63
N LEU A 13 61.04 2.43 0.49
CA LEU A 13 60.58 3.82 0.47
C LEU A 13 61.01 4.50 1.78
N MET A 14 62.18 5.13 1.76
CA MET A 14 62.56 6.28 2.59
C MET A 14 63.80 6.94 1.99
N ILE A 15 63.80 8.29 2.01
CA ILE A 15 64.89 9.28 1.80
C ILE A 15 64.70 10.22 0.58
N LEU A 16 64.01 11.33 0.87
CA LEU A 16 64.45 12.75 0.79
C LEU A 16 64.98 13.39 -0.53
N ALA A 17 64.21 14.38 -1.00
CA ALA A 17 64.55 15.76 -1.42
C ALA A 17 65.83 16.10 -2.23
N MET A 18 65.68 16.91 -3.31
CA MET A 18 66.35 18.23 -3.52
C MET A 18 66.24 18.76 -4.98
N LEU A 19 65.90 20.07 -5.08
CA LEU A 19 66.35 21.11 -6.07
C LEU A 19 66.06 20.91 -7.58
N CYS A 20 65.88 21.92 -8.44
CA CYS A 20 65.59 23.37 -8.41
C CYS A 20 65.54 23.82 -9.90
N THR A 21 64.67 24.80 -10.21
CA THR A 21 64.87 25.96 -11.11
C THR A 21 65.22 25.79 -12.62
N MET A 22 64.44 26.44 -13.49
CA MET A 22 64.79 27.68 -14.26
C MET A 22 64.01 27.80 -15.59
N LEU A 23 63.26 28.90 -15.76
CA LEU A 23 62.98 29.56 -17.05
C LEU A 23 64.29 30.17 -17.60
N PRO A 24 64.41 30.52 -18.91
CA PRO A 24 64.21 31.94 -19.27
C PRO A 24 63.74 32.26 -20.73
N THR A 25 62.80 33.22 -20.82
CA THR A 25 62.73 34.49 -21.61
C THR A 25 63.26 34.68 -23.06
N ALA A 26 62.50 35.54 -23.76
CA ALA A 26 62.90 36.70 -24.63
C ALA A 26 62.96 36.48 -26.16
N ALA A 27 62.73 37.44 -27.06
CA ALA A 27 62.05 38.75 -27.17
C ALA A 27 62.44 39.37 -28.55
N LEU A 28 61.80 40.49 -28.94
CA LEU A 28 62.13 41.47 -30.01
C LEU A 28 61.87 41.08 -31.49
N ALA A 29 61.56 41.98 -32.44
CA ALA A 29 61.03 43.36 -32.50
C ALA A 29 61.01 43.79 -34.00
N ALA A 30 60.10 44.71 -34.34
CA ALA A 30 60.26 45.85 -35.26
C ALA A 30 59.95 45.78 -36.78
N GLU A 31 59.30 46.89 -37.19
CA GLU A 31 59.24 47.63 -38.48
C GLU A 31 58.19 47.26 -39.56
N GLY A 32 57.23 48.18 -39.78
CA GLY A 32 56.58 48.43 -41.09
C GLY A 32 57.44 49.40 -41.94
N PRO A 33 57.08 49.76 -43.21
CA PRO A 33 55.70 49.90 -43.71
C PRO A 33 55.48 49.47 -45.19
N SER A 34 54.21 49.59 -45.64
CA SER A 34 53.74 49.93 -47.01
C SER A 34 52.75 48.93 -47.66
N GLY A 35 51.59 49.46 -48.03
CA GLY A 35 50.97 49.22 -49.33
C GLY A 35 50.07 48.00 -49.52
N GLY A 36 48.76 48.21 -49.35
CA GLY A 36 47.80 47.94 -50.43
C GLY A 36 47.35 46.50 -50.72
N ALA A 37 46.16 46.20 -50.17
CA ALA A 37 45.05 45.47 -50.79
C ALA A 37 45.07 43.93 -50.90
N ALA A 38 43.96 43.39 -50.38
CA ALA A 38 43.27 42.13 -50.69
C ALA A 38 43.82 40.82 -50.08
N GLY A 39 43.24 40.49 -48.91
CA GLY A 39 42.71 39.17 -48.52
C GLY A 39 43.46 37.92 -48.98
N ALA A 40 44.23 37.35 -48.05
CA ALA A 40 44.50 35.91 -47.98
C ALA A 40 44.83 35.56 -46.53
N GLU A 41 43.84 35.07 -45.77
CA GLU A 41 44.10 34.28 -44.57
C GLU A 41 44.78 32.98 -45.00
N VAL A 42 45.96 32.71 -44.45
CA VAL A 42 46.55 31.37 -44.44
C VAL A 42 46.39 30.84 -43.03
N SER A 43 45.59 29.80 -42.95
CA SER A 43 45.19 29.00 -41.80
C SER A 43 46.33 28.65 -40.85
N VAL A 44 46.16 29.00 -39.58
CA VAL A 44 46.63 28.16 -38.47
C VAL A 44 45.97 26.80 -38.69
N SER A 45 46.76 25.73 -38.70
CA SER A 45 46.17 24.39 -38.80
C SER A 45 45.39 24.12 -37.51
N ASP A 46 44.09 24.34 -37.55
CA ASP A 46 43.14 23.72 -36.63
C ASP A 46 43.29 22.23 -36.82
N ALA A 47 44.12 21.61 -35.97
CA ALA A 47 44.25 20.16 -35.95
C ALA A 47 42.85 19.63 -35.63
N THR A 48 42.18 19.14 -36.66
CA THR A 48 40.85 18.57 -36.56
C THR A 48 41.01 17.14 -36.10
N TYR A 49 40.40 16.80 -34.96
CA TYR A 49 40.37 15.45 -34.43
C TYR A 49 39.05 14.80 -34.81
N SER A 50 39.12 13.53 -35.19
CA SER A 50 37.99 12.72 -35.58
C SER A 50 37.34 12.03 -34.37
N VAL A 51 36.02 11.96 -34.39
CA VAL A 51 35.22 11.18 -33.45
C VAL A 51 34.64 10.02 -34.23
N THR A 52 35.08 8.82 -33.91
CA THR A 52 34.57 7.60 -34.52
C THR A 52 33.81 6.76 -33.50
N VAL A 53 32.92 5.92 -33.99
CA VAL A 53 32.15 4.98 -33.16
C VAL A 53 32.76 3.60 -33.36
N ASP A 54 32.97 2.85 -32.27
CA ASP A 54 33.50 1.50 -32.31
C ASP A 54 32.61 0.61 -33.18
N ILE A 55 33.20 -0.03 -34.18
CA ILE A 55 32.49 -0.91 -35.12
C ILE A 55 32.03 -2.23 -34.47
N ALA A 56 32.52 -2.54 -33.27
CA ALA A 56 32.18 -3.75 -32.53
C ALA A 56 30.89 -3.63 -31.69
N ILE A 57 30.21 -2.48 -31.71
CA ILE A 57 28.96 -2.28 -30.98
C ILE A 57 27.86 -3.17 -31.56
N THR A 58 27.20 -3.92 -30.68
CA THR A 58 26.06 -4.78 -31.00
C THR A 58 24.94 -4.55 -29.99
N GLY A 59 23.67 -4.59 -30.41
CA GLY A 59 22.51 -4.36 -29.54
C GLY A 59 22.03 -2.90 -29.46
N GLY A 60 22.54 -2.03 -30.33
CA GLY A 60 22.15 -0.64 -30.48
C GLY A 60 23.05 0.11 -31.47
N SER A 61 22.76 1.39 -31.69
CA SER A 61 23.54 2.29 -32.54
C SER A 61 23.91 3.56 -31.77
N ILE A 62 25.11 4.08 -32.06
CA ILE A 62 25.59 5.35 -31.53
C ILE A 62 25.82 6.30 -32.70
N ALA A 63 25.37 7.54 -32.55
CA ALA A 63 25.72 8.63 -33.43
C ALA A 63 26.42 9.74 -32.63
N VAL A 64 27.41 10.38 -33.25
CA VAL A 64 28.16 11.49 -32.66
C VAL A 64 28.02 12.73 -33.53
N ASN A 65 27.86 13.90 -32.91
CA ASN A 65 27.73 15.16 -33.64
C ASN A 65 28.40 16.32 -32.87
N PRO A 66 29.37 17.04 -33.48
CA PRO A 66 29.98 16.76 -34.79
C PRO A 66 30.89 15.53 -34.77
N ALA A 67 31.09 14.87 -35.93
CA ALA A 67 31.97 13.70 -36.06
C ALA A 67 33.48 14.06 -36.18
N SER A 68 33.80 15.35 -36.11
CA SER A 68 35.15 15.89 -36.09
C SER A 68 35.13 17.34 -35.61
N GLY A 69 36.17 17.80 -34.91
CA GLY A 69 36.24 19.17 -34.40
C GLY A 69 37.63 19.55 -33.90
N SER A 70 37.75 20.74 -33.35
CA SER A 70 38.93 21.22 -32.63
C SER A 70 38.92 20.75 -31.17
N ALA A 71 40.10 20.64 -30.56
CA ALA A 71 40.18 20.33 -29.13
C ALA A 71 39.42 21.39 -28.31
N GLY A 72 38.51 20.95 -27.44
CA GLY A 72 37.61 21.84 -26.69
C GLY A 72 36.18 21.90 -27.22
N ASP A 73 35.91 21.38 -28.43
CA ASP A 73 34.55 21.31 -28.98
C ASP A 73 33.69 20.30 -28.21
N THR A 74 32.41 20.64 -27.98
CA THR A 74 31.45 19.73 -27.36
C THR A 74 30.92 18.74 -28.40
N ILE A 75 31.09 17.45 -28.11
CA ILE A 75 30.56 16.35 -28.92
C ILE A 75 29.30 15.82 -28.24
N THR A 76 28.18 15.90 -28.94
CA THR A 76 26.93 15.25 -28.52
C THR A 76 26.92 13.80 -28.97
N VAL A 77 26.46 12.91 -28.09
CA VAL A 77 26.36 11.48 -28.35
C VAL A 77 24.89 11.07 -28.26
N SER A 78 24.34 10.59 -29.37
CA SER A 78 23.00 10.01 -29.42
C SER A 78 23.13 8.50 -29.37
N VAL A 79 22.45 7.88 -28.40
CA VAL A 79 22.42 6.43 -28.21
C VAL A 79 21.02 5.93 -28.54
N THR A 80 20.92 5.00 -29.48
CA THR A 80 19.66 4.37 -29.89
C THR A 80 19.80 2.86 -29.72
N PRO A 81 19.34 2.27 -28.60
CA PRO A 81 19.33 0.82 -28.42
C PRO A 81 18.51 0.11 -29.51
N ASP A 82 18.87 -1.13 -29.85
CA ASP A 82 18.04 -1.98 -30.70
C ASP A 82 16.76 -2.39 -29.95
N SER A 83 15.70 -2.79 -30.67
CA SER A 83 14.45 -3.21 -30.05
C SER A 83 14.69 -4.34 -29.02
N GLY A 84 14.26 -4.12 -27.78
CA GLY A 84 14.45 -5.06 -26.67
C GLY A 84 15.82 -4.98 -25.97
N LYS A 85 16.64 -3.97 -26.25
CA LYS A 85 17.95 -3.74 -25.61
C LYS A 85 18.01 -2.38 -24.90
N GLN A 86 18.79 -2.26 -23.84
CA GLN A 86 19.08 -0.98 -23.15
C GLN A 86 20.58 -0.79 -22.98
N LEU A 87 21.00 0.47 -22.84
CA LEU A 87 22.39 0.82 -22.54
C LEU A 87 22.76 0.32 -21.13
N VAL A 88 23.82 -0.48 -21.01
CA VAL A 88 24.34 -0.90 -19.70
C VAL A 88 24.84 0.33 -18.95
N ALA A 89 24.44 0.50 -17.69
CA ALA A 89 24.87 1.63 -16.86
C ALA A 89 26.40 1.77 -16.85
N ASN A 90 26.88 3.01 -17.01
CA ASN A 90 28.30 3.39 -17.04
C ASN A 90 29.12 2.77 -18.19
N SER A 91 28.47 2.20 -19.21
CA SER A 91 29.16 1.57 -20.35
C SER A 91 29.47 2.52 -21.50
N LEU A 92 28.80 3.69 -21.58
CA LEU A 92 29.05 4.70 -22.60
C LEU A 92 30.33 5.48 -22.29
N GLN A 93 31.37 5.25 -23.08
CA GLN A 93 32.72 5.75 -22.82
C GLN A 93 33.43 6.11 -24.13
N TYR A 94 34.48 6.94 -24.06
CA TYR A 94 35.38 7.15 -25.21
C TYR A 94 36.84 6.85 -24.85
N THR A 95 37.62 6.46 -25.85
CA THR A 95 39.08 6.26 -25.75
C THR A 95 39.79 7.20 -26.72
N ALA A 96 40.79 7.94 -26.23
CA ALA A 96 41.70 8.70 -27.09
C ALA A 96 42.86 7.81 -27.59
N ASP A 97 43.25 7.95 -28.86
CA ASP A 97 44.33 7.17 -29.50
C ASP A 97 45.71 7.31 -28.81
N SER A 98 45.86 8.23 -27.86
CA SER A 98 47.07 8.43 -27.04
C SER A 98 47.28 7.36 -25.94
N GLY A 99 46.29 6.51 -25.64
CA GLY A 99 46.50 5.26 -24.88
C GLY A 99 45.55 4.99 -23.69
N ALA A 100 44.73 3.94 -23.86
CA ALA A 100 44.28 2.94 -22.87
C ALA A 100 43.43 3.30 -21.63
N THR A 101 42.87 4.50 -21.51
CA THR A 101 41.82 4.77 -20.49
C THR A 101 40.52 5.22 -21.13
N TYR A 102 39.45 4.51 -20.81
CA TYR A 102 38.10 4.91 -21.12
C TYR A 102 37.66 6.02 -20.17
N THR A 103 37.14 7.12 -20.73
CA THR A 103 36.51 8.20 -19.96
C THR A 103 34.99 8.04 -20.08
N GLU A 104 34.30 8.07 -18.94
CA GLU A 104 32.84 7.99 -18.88
C GLU A 104 32.17 9.21 -19.51
N ILE A 105 31.10 8.96 -20.29
CA ILE A 105 30.24 10.00 -20.86
C ILE A 105 28.94 10.01 -20.06
N THR A 106 28.81 10.97 -19.15
CA THR A 106 27.62 11.13 -18.30
C THR A 106 26.56 12.00 -18.98
N ALA A 107 25.29 11.69 -18.75
CA ALA A 107 24.18 12.53 -19.19
C ALA A 107 24.03 13.75 -18.28
N THR A 108 23.88 14.94 -18.86
CA THR A 108 23.42 16.17 -18.17
C THR A 108 22.11 16.59 -18.83
N ASP A 109 21.05 16.80 -18.05
CA ASP A 109 19.71 17.13 -18.55
C ASP A 109 19.19 16.20 -19.68
N GLY A 110 19.53 14.92 -19.61
CA GLY A 110 19.11 13.90 -20.58
C GLY A 110 19.91 13.87 -21.88
N VAL A 111 21.01 14.61 -22.00
CA VAL A 111 21.89 14.63 -23.18
C VAL A 111 23.29 14.10 -22.83
N TYR A 112 23.75 13.07 -23.53
CA TYR A 112 25.12 12.57 -23.42
C TYR A 112 26.06 13.48 -24.23
N SER A 113 27.11 14.00 -23.60
CA SER A 113 28.12 14.79 -24.30
C SER A 113 29.49 14.73 -23.63
N PHE A 114 30.55 15.00 -24.38
CA PHE A 114 31.90 15.16 -23.84
C PHE A 114 32.66 16.26 -24.60
N VAL A 115 33.73 16.78 -24.00
CA VAL A 115 34.61 17.76 -24.62
C VAL A 115 35.71 17.03 -25.40
N LEU A 116 35.86 17.31 -26.69
CA LEU A 116 36.82 16.67 -27.58
C LEU A 116 38.26 16.95 -27.10
N PRO A 117 39.04 15.93 -26.69
CA PRO A 117 40.45 16.13 -26.36
C PRO A 117 41.28 16.43 -27.62
N ALA A 118 42.53 16.84 -27.44
CA ALA A 118 43.49 17.02 -28.52
C ALA A 118 44.02 15.69 -29.10
N ALA A 119 43.11 14.77 -29.45
CA ALA A 119 43.39 13.46 -30.03
C ALA A 119 42.14 12.91 -30.73
N ASP A 120 42.34 12.04 -31.72
CA ASP A 120 41.25 11.21 -32.28
C ASP A 120 40.66 10.33 -31.18
N VAL A 121 39.33 10.21 -31.18
CA VAL A 121 38.59 9.45 -30.17
C VAL A 121 37.68 8.39 -30.78
N VAL A 122 37.54 7.27 -30.07
CA VAL A 122 36.61 6.19 -30.39
C VAL A 122 35.58 6.08 -29.26
N VAL A 123 34.29 6.26 -29.57
CA VAL A 123 33.17 6.09 -28.64
C VAL A 123 32.72 4.63 -28.64
N ASN A 124 32.55 4.04 -27.45
CA ASN A 124 32.10 2.67 -27.23
C ASN A 124 30.92 2.65 -26.23
N ALA A 125 30.04 1.67 -26.35
CA ALA A 125 28.99 1.36 -25.38
C ALA A 125 28.71 -0.15 -25.34
N GLN A 126 28.10 -0.60 -24.24
CA GLN A 126 27.56 -1.96 -24.13
C GLN A 126 26.04 -1.90 -23.99
N PHE A 127 25.35 -2.80 -24.69
CA PHE A 127 23.90 -2.95 -24.59
C PHE A 127 23.55 -4.32 -24.02
N GLU A 128 22.62 -4.34 -23.08
CA GLU A 128 22.04 -5.56 -22.51
C GLU A 128 20.60 -5.72 -23.01
N ASP A 129 20.05 -6.93 -22.92
CA ASP A 129 18.61 -7.11 -23.07
C ASP A 129 17.89 -6.26 -22.03
N ILE A 130 16.90 -5.48 -22.48
CA ILE A 130 15.87 -4.99 -21.57
C ILE A 130 15.30 -6.28 -20.99
N SER A 131 15.55 -6.54 -19.71
CA SER A 131 14.82 -7.56 -19.00
C SER A 131 13.36 -7.18 -19.16
N ALA A 132 12.67 -7.89 -20.05
CA ALA A 132 11.30 -7.59 -20.40
C ALA A 132 10.51 -7.47 -19.09
N ALA A 133 9.76 -6.38 -18.95
CA ALA A 133 9.00 -6.09 -17.75
C ALA A 133 8.25 -7.36 -17.36
N THR A 134 8.46 -7.81 -16.13
CA THR A 134 7.79 -8.98 -15.60
C THR A 134 6.51 -8.47 -14.98
N TYR A 135 5.39 -8.83 -15.61
CA TYR A 135 4.07 -8.42 -15.15
C TYR A 135 3.39 -9.58 -14.44
N ASN A 136 2.60 -9.23 -13.43
CA ASN A 136 1.88 -10.23 -12.64
C ASN A 136 0.73 -10.82 -13.45
N ILE A 137 0.51 -12.11 -13.22
CA ILE A 137 -0.62 -12.86 -13.75
C ILE A 137 -1.52 -13.17 -12.56
N ALA A 138 -2.60 -12.41 -12.42
CA ALA A 138 -3.64 -12.68 -11.45
C ALA A 138 -4.60 -13.74 -12.00
N VAL A 139 -5.21 -14.52 -11.12
CA VAL A 139 -6.33 -15.40 -11.47
C VAL A 139 -7.57 -14.81 -10.81
N ALA A 140 -8.57 -14.43 -11.59
CA ALA A 140 -9.84 -13.96 -11.06
C ALA A 140 -10.49 -15.06 -10.23
N ALA A 141 -11.28 -14.68 -9.22
CA ALA A 141 -12.09 -15.62 -8.46
C ALA A 141 -12.93 -16.47 -9.43
N VAL A 142 -12.69 -17.78 -9.39
CA VAL A 142 -13.41 -18.72 -10.24
C VAL A 142 -14.80 -18.92 -9.62
N PRO A 143 -15.90 -18.62 -10.34
CA PRO A 143 -17.23 -18.50 -9.73
C PRO A 143 -17.75 -19.75 -9.02
N ASP A 144 -17.25 -20.93 -9.41
CA ASP A 144 -17.52 -22.19 -8.75
C ASP A 144 -16.19 -22.89 -8.44
N ALA A 145 -15.89 -23.19 -7.18
CA ALA A 145 -14.70 -23.93 -6.71
C ALA A 145 -14.50 -25.35 -7.31
N ILE A 146 -15.25 -25.68 -8.36
CA ILE A 146 -15.18 -26.90 -9.16
C ILE A 146 -14.03 -26.81 -10.18
N TRP A 147 -13.77 -25.61 -10.71
CA TRP A 147 -12.75 -25.35 -11.71
C TRP A 147 -11.48 -24.80 -11.06
N THR A 148 -10.34 -25.33 -11.48
CA THR A 148 -9.02 -24.83 -11.13
C THR A 148 -8.42 -24.19 -12.37
N VAL A 149 -8.10 -22.91 -12.29
CA VAL A 149 -7.35 -22.18 -13.31
C VAL A 149 -5.97 -21.94 -12.75
N THR A 150 -4.98 -22.62 -13.33
CA THR A 150 -3.60 -22.58 -12.83
C THR A 150 -2.69 -22.16 -13.96
N PRO A 151 -2.25 -20.89 -14.01
CA PRO A 151 -1.13 -20.50 -14.84
C PRO A 151 0.13 -21.22 -14.33
N ASP A 152 1.02 -21.59 -15.25
CA ASP A 152 2.29 -22.25 -14.95
C ASP A 152 3.28 -21.36 -14.18
N LYS A 153 3.00 -20.05 -14.15
CA LYS A 153 3.76 -19.01 -13.46
C LYS A 153 2.84 -17.87 -13.03
N THR A 154 3.19 -17.23 -11.92
CA THR A 154 2.44 -16.11 -11.32
C THR A 154 2.86 -14.74 -11.88
N SER A 155 3.91 -14.71 -12.69
CA SER A 155 4.33 -13.55 -13.47
C SER A 155 5.10 -14.04 -14.70
N ALA A 156 5.10 -13.23 -15.77
CA ALA A 156 5.82 -13.54 -16.99
C ALA A 156 6.38 -12.27 -17.63
N THR A 157 7.45 -12.42 -18.38
CA THR A 157 8.06 -11.33 -19.14
C THR A 157 7.22 -11.00 -20.39
N VAL A 158 7.10 -9.73 -20.78
CA VAL A 158 6.39 -9.34 -22.01
C VAL A 158 6.86 -10.16 -23.21
N GLY A 159 5.93 -10.78 -23.95
CA GLY A 159 6.24 -11.66 -25.08
C GLY A 159 6.50 -13.13 -24.71
N GLU A 160 6.60 -13.45 -23.42
CA GLU A 160 6.72 -14.82 -22.94
C GLU A 160 5.39 -15.57 -23.06
N THR A 161 5.44 -16.83 -23.48
CA THR A 161 4.24 -17.68 -23.51
C THR A 161 3.93 -18.18 -22.11
N VAL A 162 2.73 -17.89 -21.64
CA VAL A 162 2.16 -18.39 -20.39
C VAL A 162 1.27 -19.59 -20.71
N ILE A 163 1.41 -20.67 -19.95
CA ILE A 163 0.57 -21.87 -20.08
C ILE A 163 -0.44 -21.89 -18.95
N VAL A 164 -1.72 -21.91 -19.29
CA VAL A 164 -2.81 -21.99 -18.32
C VAL A 164 -3.45 -23.37 -18.38
N THR A 165 -3.38 -24.09 -17.27
CA THR A 165 -4.09 -25.37 -17.11
C THR A 165 -5.43 -25.11 -16.46
N VAL A 166 -6.50 -25.59 -17.10
CA VAL A 166 -7.85 -25.56 -16.56
C VAL A 166 -8.30 -26.99 -16.27
N SER A 167 -8.62 -27.31 -15.03
CA SER A 167 -9.12 -28.64 -14.62
C SER A 167 -10.45 -28.57 -13.87
N ASP A 168 -11.34 -29.53 -14.13
CA ASP A 168 -12.57 -29.78 -13.36
C ASP A 168 -12.27 -30.85 -12.30
N THR A 169 -12.63 -30.61 -11.03
CA THR A 169 -12.49 -31.59 -9.94
C THR A 169 -13.48 -32.76 -10.04
N ALA A 170 -14.50 -32.67 -10.92
CA ALA A 170 -15.58 -33.64 -11.12
C ALA A 170 -15.86 -33.98 -12.61
N PHE A 171 -14.86 -33.93 -13.51
CA PHE A 171 -14.84 -34.52 -14.88
C PHE A 171 -16.15 -34.53 -15.72
N THR A 172 -17.06 -33.57 -15.58
CA THR A 172 -18.38 -33.66 -16.26
C THR A 172 -19.00 -32.34 -16.72
N SER A 173 -18.38 -31.18 -16.47
CA SER A 173 -18.96 -29.88 -16.85
C SER A 173 -18.22 -29.17 -17.99
N TRP A 174 -18.92 -28.29 -18.73
CA TRP A 174 -18.37 -27.50 -19.84
C TRP A 174 -18.26 -26.03 -19.40
N ALA A 175 -17.03 -25.51 -19.23
CA ALA A 175 -16.81 -24.08 -19.03
C ALA A 175 -16.87 -23.34 -20.37
N ILE A 176 -17.63 -22.25 -20.45
CA ILE A 176 -17.67 -21.32 -21.59
C ILE A 176 -17.07 -19.99 -21.12
N GLY A 177 -16.19 -19.37 -21.92
CA GLY A 177 -15.81 -17.96 -21.73
C GLY A 177 -14.51 -17.68 -20.96
N LEU A 178 -13.50 -18.56 -21.04
CA LEU A 178 -12.16 -18.26 -20.50
C LEU A 178 -11.52 -17.08 -21.26
N ILE A 179 -11.12 -16.03 -20.55
CA ILE A 179 -10.52 -14.81 -21.10
C ILE A 179 -9.29 -14.37 -20.30
N VAL A 180 -8.41 -13.60 -20.94
CA VAL A 180 -7.35 -12.83 -20.29
C VAL A 180 -7.68 -11.36 -20.44
N THR A 181 -7.70 -10.61 -19.34
CA THR A 181 -8.00 -9.18 -19.34
C THR A 181 -6.80 -8.42 -18.77
N GLY A 182 -6.25 -7.48 -19.53
CA GLY A 182 -5.23 -6.56 -19.03
C GLY A 182 -5.84 -5.46 -18.15
N ASP A 183 -5.03 -4.84 -17.30
CA ASP A 183 -5.45 -3.73 -16.42
C ASP A 183 -6.04 -2.53 -17.20
N SER A 184 -5.66 -2.35 -18.47
CA SER A 184 -6.28 -1.36 -19.37
C SER A 184 -7.74 -1.69 -19.76
N GLY A 185 -8.24 -2.86 -19.37
CA GLY A 185 -9.53 -3.41 -19.80
C GLY A 185 -9.49 -4.13 -21.16
N THR A 186 -8.32 -4.23 -21.79
CA THR A 186 -8.14 -4.93 -23.07
C THR A 186 -8.22 -6.45 -22.87
N THR A 187 -8.99 -7.15 -23.71
CA THR A 187 -9.07 -8.61 -23.68
C THR A 187 -8.14 -9.26 -24.70
N TYR A 188 -7.48 -10.35 -24.29
CA TYR A 188 -6.53 -11.11 -25.09
C TYR A 188 -6.99 -12.56 -25.25
N ASP A 189 -6.90 -13.06 -26.49
CA ASP A 189 -7.36 -14.40 -26.84
C ASP A 189 -6.33 -15.48 -26.47
N PHE A 190 -6.83 -16.65 -26.04
CA PHE A 190 -6.02 -17.84 -25.83
C PHE A 190 -5.71 -18.60 -27.14
N THR A 191 -4.52 -19.18 -27.22
CA THR A 191 -4.13 -20.19 -28.20
C THR A 191 -4.17 -21.59 -27.56
N THR A 192 -4.98 -22.50 -28.11
CA THR A 192 -5.18 -23.87 -27.58
C THR A 192 -3.95 -24.77 -27.82
N ILE A 193 -3.41 -25.40 -26.77
CA ILE A 193 -2.21 -26.26 -26.87
C ILE A 193 -2.54 -27.76 -27.02
N THR A 194 -3.61 -28.28 -26.39
CA THR A 194 -4.00 -29.71 -26.50
C THR A 194 -5.48 -29.89 -26.80
N ALA A 195 -5.85 -30.94 -27.54
CA ALA A 195 -7.20 -31.15 -28.07
C ALA A 195 -8.29 -31.20 -26.98
N ALA A 196 -9.05 -30.12 -26.85
CA ALA A 196 -10.32 -30.10 -26.14
C ALA A 196 -11.30 -31.08 -26.80
N THR A 197 -12.03 -31.87 -26.03
CA THR A 197 -13.14 -32.69 -26.53
C THR A 197 -14.32 -31.80 -26.94
N GLY A 198 -14.32 -31.23 -28.15
CA GLY A 198 -15.43 -30.42 -28.66
C GLY A 198 -15.12 -29.64 -29.95
N ASN A 199 -16.16 -29.32 -30.73
CA ASN A 199 -16.06 -28.77 -32.09
C ASN A 199 -15.60 -27.29 -32.14
N ALA A 200 -15.00 -26.90 -33.27
CA ALA A 200 -13.94 -25.89 -33.41
C ALA A 200 -14.25 -24.38 -33.22
N ASN A 201 -15.36 -23.95 -32.60
CA ASN A 201 -15.69 -22.51 -32.56
C ASN A 201 -16.11 -21.95 -31.18
N ASN A 202 -15.88 -22.64 -30.06
CA ASN A 202 -16.01 -22.07 -28.70
C ASN A 202 -15.15 -22.89 -27.73
N VAL A 203 -14.33 -22.22 -26.92
CA VAL A 203 -13.44 -22.86 -25.95
C VAL A 203 -14.28 -23.52 -24.86
N ASN A 204 -14.38 -24.86 -24.88
CA ASN A 204 -15.30 -25.64 -24.02
C ASN A 204 -14.55 -26.76 -23.28
N GLY A 205 -14.20 -26.54 -22.01
CA GLY A 205 -13.83 -27.60 -21.06
C GLY A 205 -12.39 -27.61 -20.51
N PRO A 206 -12.07 -28.58 -19.63
CA PRO A 206 -10.74 -28.71 -19.02
C PRO A 206 -9.69 -28.99 -20.10
N GLY A 207 -8.56 -28.32 -20.02
CA GLY A 207 -7.54 -28.31 -21.07
C GLY A 207 -6.36 -27.41 -20.74
N VAL A 208 -5.37 -27.43 -21.65
CA VAL A 208 -4.17 -26.60 -21.55
C VAL A 208 -4.23 -25.54 -22.64
N TYR A 209 -4.21 -24.29 -22.20
CA TYR A 209 -4.28 -23.10 -23.02
C TYR A 209 -2.99 -22.29 -22.89
N SER A 210 -2.74 -21.38 -23.82
CA SER A 210 -1.66 -20.42 -23.68
C SER A 210 -2.02 -19.05 -24.19
N PHE A 211 -1.37 -18.04 -23.67
CA PHE A 211 -1.38 -16.69 -24.22
C PHE A 211 0.04 -16.12 -24.17
N VAL A 212 0.27 -15.07 -24.96
CA VAL A 212 1.53 -14.33 -24.94
C VAL A 212 1.36 -13.16 -24.01
N MET A 213 2.27 -13.01 -23.04
CA MET A 213 2.17 -11.96 -22.03
C MET A 213 2.20 -10.57 -22.69
N PRO A 214 1.17 -9.73 -22.51
CA PRO A 214 1.15 -8.37 -23.03
C PRO A 214 1.99 -7.42 -22.16
N ASP A 215 2.17 -6.17 -22.61
CA ASP A 215 2.92 -5.12 -21.92
C ASP A 215 2.09 -4.45 -20.79
N GLU A 216 1.42 -5.27 -19.99
CA GLU A 216 0.60 -4.87 -18.84
C GLU A 216 0.33 -6.08 -17.93
N PRO A 217 0.02 -5.88 -16.62
CA PRO A 217 -0.53 -6.94 -15.78
C PRO A 217 -1.83 -7.49 -16.36
N VAL A 218 -2.04 -8.80 -16.18
CA VAL A 218 -3.23 -9.47 -16.68
C VAL A 218 -3.92 -10.28 -15.61
N THR A 219 -5.23 -10.38 -15.73
CA THR A 219 -6.08 -11.26 -14.96
C THR A 219 -6.64 -12.35 -15.89
N VAL A 220 -6.40 -13.62 -15.53
CA VAL A 220 -6.99 -14.78 -16.19
C VAL A 220 -8.27 -15.16 -15.47
N GLY A 221 -9.39 -15.25 -16.19
CA GLY A 221 -10.68 -15.52 -15.57
C GLY A 221 -11.74 -15.96 -16.58
N PHE A 222 -12.99 -16.02 -16.13
CA PHE A 222 -14.15 -16.23 -16.99
C PHE A 222 -14.90 -14.92 -17.21
N THR A 223 -15.53 -14.74 -18.38
CA THR A 223 -16.42 -13.60 -18.64
C THR A 223 -17.54 -13.52 -17.59
N ALA A 224 -17.94 -12.30 -17.21
CA ALA A 224 -18.99 -12.04 -16.22
C ALA A 224 -20.39 -12.57 -16.58
N ASP A 225 -20.59 -13.11 -17.79
CA ASP A 225 -21.82 -13.78 -18.24
C ASP A 225 -22.00 -15.20 -17.63
N TYR A 226 -21.60 -15.37 -16.37
CA TYR A 226 -21.95 -16.54 -15.57
C TYR A 226 -23.41 -16.36 -15.12
N THR A 227 -24.34 -16.88 -15.92
CA THR A 227 -25.78 -16.68 -15.71
C THR A 227 -26.21 -17.22 -14.33
N PRO A 228 -26.68 -16.37 -13.40
CA PRO A 228 -27.37 -16.81 -12.18
C PRO A 228 -28.57 -17.68 -12.53
N LEU A 229 -29.07 -18.49 -11.57
CA LEU A 229 -30.31 -19.22 -11.78
C LEU A 229 -31.49 -18.24 -11.68
N ASP A 230 -31.86 -17.67 -12.83
CA ASP A 230 -33.03 -16.82 -12.93
C ASP A 230 -34.30 -17.68 -12.94
N VAL A 231 -35.20 -17.39 -12.01
CA VAL A 231 -36.54 -17.96 -12.00
C VAL A 231 -37.46 -16.99 -12.74
N TYR A 232 -37.79 -17.33 -13.99
CA TYR A 232 -38.74 -16.56 -14.82
C TYR A 232 -40.16 -17.04 -14.54
N ILE A 233 -41.03 -16.13 -14.06
CA ILE A 233 -42.46 -16.42 -13.87
C ILE A 233 -43.35 -15.27 -14.37
N GLN A 234 -42.79 -14.21 -14.96
CA GLN A 234 -43.57 -13.09 -15.43
C GLN A 234 -43.19 -12.73 -16.87
N TYR A 235 -44.20 -12.58 -17.73
CA TYR A 235 -44.05 -12.03 -19.08
C TYR A 235 -44.55 -10.59 -19.09
N GLY A 236 -43.75 -9.68 -19.62
CA GLY A 236 -44.19 -8.31 -19.93
C GLY A 236 -45.28 -8.31 -21.01
N ALA A 237 -45.99 -7.18 -21.17
CA ALA A 237 -47.12 -7.06 -22.10
C ALA A 237 -46.79 -7.34 -23.59
N ALA A 238 -45.50 -7.47 -23.94
CA ALA A 238 -45.00 -7.81 -25.28
C ALA A 238 -44.42 -9.24 -25.40
N GLY A 239 -44.48 -10.06 -24.34
CA GLY A 239 -43.97 -11.44 -24.34
C GLY A 239 -42.48 -11.60 -24.05
N GLU A 240 -41.84 -10.57 -23.47
CA GLU A 240 -40.48 -10.67 -22.93
C GLU A 240 -40.49 -11.36 -21.55
N GLU A 241 -39.53 -12.27 -21.32
CA GLU A 241 -39.31 -12.97 -20.05
C GLU A 241 -38.67 -12.02 -19.02
N ILE A 242 -39.36 -11.77 -17.90
CA ILE A 242 -38.85 -10.92 -16.82
C ILE A 242 -38.42 -11.82 -15.65
N PRO A 243 -37.15 -11.75 -15.21
CA PRO A 243 -36.66 -12.51 -14.05
C PRO A 243 -37.37 -12.02 -12.79
N VAL A 244 -38.03 -12.92 -12.07
CA VAL A 244 -38.82 -12.57 -10.87
C VAL A 244 -37.95 -12.64 -9.62
N HIS A 245 -36.94 -13.49 -9.64
CA HIS A 245 -35.91 -13.57 -8.63
C HIS A 245 -34.70 -14.33 -9.18
N SER A 246 -33.49 -13.86 -8.86
CA SER A 246 -32.23 -14.52 -9.21
C SER A 246 -31.62 -15.03 -7.92
N TYR A 247 -31.63 -16.35 -7.72
CA TYR A 247 -31.05 -16.94 -6.52
C TYR A 247 -29.54 -17.11 -6.72
N THR A 248 -28.78 -16.56 -5.77
CA THR A 248 -27.37 -16.91 -5.61
C THR A 248 -27.24 -18.28 -4.94
N ARG A 249 -26.09 -18.93 -5.13
CA ARG A 249 -25.83 -20.24 -4.51
C ARG A 249 -25.85 -20.17 -2.98
N ALA A 250 -25.38 -19.07 -2.39
CA ALA A 250 -25.38 -18.87 -0.93
C ALA A 250 -26.79 -18.79 -0.34
N GLU A 251 -27.73 -18.17 -1.04
CA GLU A 251 -29.15 -18.12 -0.62
C GLU A 251 -29.79 -19.51 -0.68
N MET A 252 -29.47 -20.29 -1.72
CA MET A 252 -29.91 -21.68 -1.84
C MET A 252 -29.29 -22.59 -0.78
N GLU A 253 -28.04 -22.32 -0.37
CA GLU A 253 -27.33 -23.04 0.71
C GLU A 253 -27.89 -22.69 2.10
N ALA A 254 -28.24 -21.42 2.34
CA ALA A 254 -28.94 -20.98 3.56
C ALA A 254 -30.35 -21.60 3.68
N LEU A 255 -31.11 -21.61 2.57
CA LEU A 255 -32.42 -22.28 2.48
C LEU A 255 -32.35 -23.80 2.72
N ALA A 256 -31.23 -24.43 2.33
CA ALA A 256 -30.98 -25.85 2.55
C ALA A 256 -30.53 -26.16 4.00
N ALA A 257 -29.81 -25.24 4.65
CA ALA A 257 -29.34 -25.38 6.03
C ALA A 257 -30.47 -25.23 7.07
N GLU A 258 -31.48 -24.40 6.80
CA GLU A 258 -32.63 -24.19 7.70
C GLU A 258 -33.64 -25.36 7.73
N ASN A 259 -33.56 -26.32 6.81
CA ASN A 259 -34.54 -27.39 6.66
C ASN A 259 -34.01 -28.78 7.05
N THR A 260 -34.41 -29.31 8.21
CA THR A 260 -34.00 -30.66 8.70
C THR A 260 -34.82 -31.82 8.13
N THR A 261 -35.72 -31.59 7.16
CA THR A 261 -36.35 -32.69 6.41
C THR A 261 -36.37 -32.45 4.91
N PRO A 262 -36.31 -33.51 4.08
CA PRO A 262 -35.96 -33.38 2.67
C PRO A 262 -37.09 -32.63 1.88
N ILE A 263 -36.80 -31.85 0.80
CA ILE A 263 -37.76 -31.31 -0.22
C ILE A 263 -37.26 -31.47 -1.70
N HIS A 264 -38.05 -31.89 -2.71
CA HIS A 264 -37.61 -32.05 -4.14
C HIS A 264 -38.43 -31.16 -5.11
N TYR A 265 -37.75 -30.47 -6.04
CA TYR A 265 -38.29 -29.98 -7.33
C TYR A 265 -37.53 -30.60 -8.51
N ALA A 266 -38.15 -30.64 -9.70
CA ALA A 266 -37.65 -31.34 -10.88
C ALA A 266 -37.00 -30.42 -11.93
N MET A 267 -35.95 -30.95 -12.55
CA MET A 267 -35.09 -30.44 -13.64
C MET A 267 -34.01 -29.43 -13.22
N TYR A 268 -32.73 -29.81 -13.36
CA TYR A 268 -31.69 -29.08 -14.14
C TYR A 268 -30.36 -29.86 -14.14
N ASP A 269 -29.73 -29.95 -15.32
CA ASP A 269 -28.49 -30.67 -15.66
C ASP A 269 -27.19 -29.96 -15.16
N ARG A 270 -27.22 -29.23 -14.03
CA ARG A 270 -26.10 -28.34 -13.62
C ARG A 270 -25.75 -28.35 -12.12
N LEU A 271 -25.96 -29.46 -11.41
CA LEU A 271 -25.49 -29.61 -10.02
C LEU A 271 -24.46 -30.75 -9.87
N PRO A 272 -23.41 -30.57 -9.04
CA PRO A 272 -22.47 -31.64 -8.70
C PRO A 272 -23.17 -32.83 -8.04
N ALA A 273 -22.71 -34.05 -8.34
CA ALA A 273 -23.31 -35.31 -7.85
C ALA A 273 -23.46 -35.42 -6.31
N VAL A 274 -22.72 -34.60 -5.55
CA VAL A 274 -22.76 -34.53 -4.08
C VAL A 274 -24.13 -34.08 -3.55
N PHE A 275 -24.94 -33.39 -4.36
CA PHE A 275 -26.28 -32.91 -3.98
C PHE A 275 -27.41 -33.91 -4.22
N MET A 276 -27.18 -35.06 -4.88
CA MET A 276 -28.23 -36.03 -5.20
C MET A 276 -28.73 -36.86 -4.00
N GLY A 277 -28.22 -36.64 -2.79
CA GLY A 277 -28.47 -37.49 -1.62
C GLY A 277 -29.43 -36.96 -0.55
N LYS A 278 -29.86 -35.69 -0.57
CA LYS A 278 -30.51 -35.07 0.60
C LYS A 278 -31.61 -34.02 0.29
N ALA A 279 -32.72 -34.37 -0.38
CA ALA A 279 -33.91 -33.48 -0.45
C ALA A 279 -35.15 -34.19 -1.06
N VAL A 280 -36.34 -34.40 -0.43
CA VAL A 280 -37.70 -34.80 -0.95
C VAL A 280 -38.88 -34.49 0.02
N ARG A 281 -39.89 -33.70 -0.39
CA ARG A 281 -41.26 -33.63 0.16
C ARG A 281 -42.22 -33.24 -0.94
N TYR A 282 -43.43 -33.77 -0.79
CA TYR A 282 -44.50 -33.86 -1.76
C TYR A 282 -45.34 -32.59 -1.83
N VAL A 283 -45.72 -32.19 -3.05
CA VAL A 283 -46.76 -31.18 -3.29
C VAL A 283 -48.11 -31.91 -3.38
N THR A 284 -49.10 -31.53 -2.56
CA THR A 284 -50.47 -32.04 -2.72
C THR A 284 -51.20 -31.22 -3.80
N ILE A 285 -52.24 -31.79 -4.42
CA ILE A 285 -53.08 -31.10 -5.42
C ILE A 285 -53.59 -29.74 -4.92
N GLU A 286 -53.74 -29.56 -3.60
CA GLU A 286 -54.11 -28.31 -2.94
C GLU A 286 -53.13 -27.15 -3.23
N GLN A 287 -51.82 -27.40 -3.15
CA GLN A 287 -50.78 -26.40 -3.36
C GLN A 287 -50.61 -25.97 -4.83
N LEU A 288 -50.98 -26.84 -5.78
CA LEU A 288 -50.99 -26.52 -7.22
C LEU A 288 -52.16 -25.58 -7.60
N THR A 289 -53.23 -25.56 -6.82
CA THR A 289 -54.39 -24.68 -7.06
C THR A 289 -54.18 -23.26 -6.55
N GLU A 290 -53.30 -23.04 -5.55
CA GLU A 290 -53.00 -21.72 -5.00
C GLU A 290 -52.19 -20.83 -5.96
N SER A 291 -51.35 -21.41 -6.83
CA SER A 291 -50.51 -20.64 -7.77
C SER A 291 -51.18 -20.29 -9.11
N ALA A 292 -52.25 -21.00 -9.50
CA ALA A 292 -52.85 -20.89 -10.83
C ALA A 292 -54.06 -19.93 -10.95
N ALA A 293 -54.30 -19.08 -9.94
CA ALA A 293 -55.47 -18.19 -9.93
C ALA A 293 -55.48 -17.12 -11.04
N ALA A 294 -54.34 -16.81 -11.66
CA ALA A 294 -54.22 -15.77 -12.68
C ALA A 294 -54.30 -16.27 -14.15
N TYR A 295 -54.20 -17.58 -14.42
CA TYR A 295 -54.01 -18.12 -15.79
C TYR A 295 -55.10 -19.11 -16.25
N ASN A 296 -56.24 -19.11 -15.57
CA ASN A 296 -57.17 -20.25 -15.53
C ASN A 296 -58.20 -20.34 -16.70
N SER A 297 -57.91 -19.79 -17.89
CA SER A 297 -58.82 -19.89 -19.04
C SER A 297 -58.49 -20.98 -20.06
N ASP A 298 -57.30 -21.60 -20.02
CA ASP A 298 -56.86 -22.54 -21.08
C ASP A 298 -56.60 -23.99 -20.63
N VAL A 299 -56.94 -24.36 -19.41
CA VAL A 299 -56.85 -25.76 -18.95
C VAL A 299 -58.22 -26.43 -19.01
N ARG A 300 -58.37 -27.41 -19.93
CA ARG A 300 -59.56 -28.28 -19.99
C ARG A 300 -59.16 -29.74 -20.19
N PHE A 301 -59.97 -30.63 -19.61
CA PHE A 301 -59.86 -32.08 -19.79
C PHE A 301 -60.76 -32.49 -20.95
N ASP A 302 -60.20 -33.13 -21.98
CA ASP A 302 -60.97 -33.65 -23.12
C ASP A 302 -60.67 -35.13 -23.38
N GLY A 303 -61.71 -35.86 -23.81
CA GLY A 303 -61.67 -37.23 -24.31
C GLY A 303 -61.79 -38.35 -23.26
N PRO A 304 -62.05 -39.59 -23.69
CA PRO A 304 -62.43 -40.74 -22.84
C PRO A 304 -61.35 -41.25 -21.87
N ASP A 305 -60.21 -40.56 -21.80
CA ASP A 305 -59.07 -40.86 -20.94
C ASP A 305 -58.69 -39.69 -20.00
N CYS A 306 -59.50 -38.63 -19.94
CA CYS A 306 -59.29 -37.42 -19.12
C CYS A 306 -57.87 -36.82 -19.29
N SER A 307 -57.46 -36.56 -20.54
CA SER A 307 -56.17 -35.94 -20.87
C SER A 307 -56.19 -34.41 -20.73
N LEU A 308 -55.18 -33.86 -20.03
CA LEU A 308 -54.94 -32.42 -19.89
C LEU A 308 -54.28 -31.88 -21.18
N ARG A 309 -54.79 -30.80 -21.77
CA ARG A 309 -54.09 -30.07 -22.86
C ARG A 309 -53.83 -28.62 -22.44
N GLY A 310 -52.58 -28.17 -22.55
CA GLY A 310 -52.15 -26.76 -22.57
C GLY A 310 -51.43 -26.46 -23.89
N ALA A 311 -51.53 -25.23 -24.40
CA ALA A 311 -51.08 -24.85 -25.74
C ALA A 311 -49.56 -24.99 -25.94
N SER A 312 -49.14 -25.66 -27.01
CA SER A 312 -47.72 -25.81 -27.41
C SER A 312 -47.27 -24.70 -28.36
N LEU A 313 -46.08 -24.14 -28.14
CA LEU A 313 -45.24 -23.56 -29.19
C LEU A 313 -44.53 -24.71 -29.95
N ASP A 314 -44.54 -24.60 -31.28
CA ASP A 314 -43.69 -25.30 -32.27
C ASP A 314 -43.88 -26.81 -32.58
N GLY A 315 -44.85 -27.09 -33.46
CA GLY A 315 -44.50 -27.50 -34.83
C GLY A 315 -43.89 -28.89 -35.13
N TRP A 316 -43.93 -29.90 -34.25
CA TRP A 316 -43.58 -31.28 -34.63
C TRP A 316 -44.65 -32.33 -34.26
N THR A 317 -45.05 -33.10 -35.28
CA THR A 317 -46.06 -34.14 -35.21
C THR A 317 -45.49 -35.40 -34.55
N MET A 318 -46.06 -35.87 -33.45
CA MET A 318 -45.77 -37.21 -32.92
C MET A 318 -46.42 -38.27 -33.83
N GLY A 319 -45.58 -39.01 -34.55
CA GLY A 319 -45.98 -40.11 -35.42
C GLY A 319 -46.45 -41.34 -34.64
N VAL A 320 -47.60 -41.85 -35.07
CA VAL A 320 -48.03 -43.26 -35.19
C VAL A 320 -47.04 -44.34 -34.70
N ASN A 321 -47.30 -44.96 -33.54
CA ASN A 321 -47.46 -46.41 -33.36
C ASN A 321 -47.69 -46.78 -31.89
N GLY A 322 -48.52 -47.81 -31.67
CA GLY A 322 -49.15 -48.13 -30.38
C GLY A 322 -48.43 -49.16 -29.50
N LEU A 323 -49.04 -49.35 -28.32
CA LEU A 323 -48.66 -50.09 -27.11
C LEU A 323 -48.48 -51.63 -27.25
N SER A 324 -47.87 -52.29 -26.25
CA SER A 324 -48.42 -53.53 -25.64
C SER A 324 -47.95 -53.80 -24.19
N TRP A 325 -48.72 -54.60 -23.45
CA TRP A 325 -48.99 -54.51 -21.99
C TRP A 325 -48.76 -55.84 -21.25
N GLU A 326 -47.61 -56.50 -21.31
CA GLU A 326 -47.45 -57.74 -20.51
C GLU A 326 -46.05 -57.84 -19.93
N TYR A 327 -45.97 -58.30 -18.68
CA TYR A 327 -44.79 -58.84 -18.01
C TYR A 327 -44.04 -57.90 -17.04
N LEU A 328 -44.64 -57.59 -15.87
CA LEU A 328 -43.95 -57.55 -14.56
C LEU A 328 -44.94 -57.20 -13.42
N MET A 329 -45.85 -58.12 -13.11
CA MET A 329 -46.58 -58.13 -11.83
C MET A 329 -46.48 -59.53 -11.25
N GLY A 330 -45.65 -59.70 -10.22
CA GLY A 330 -45.45 -60.96 -9.54
C GLY A 330 -44.53 -60.82 -8.33
N GLN A 331 -45.17 -60.63 -7.17
CA GLN A 331 -44.63 -60.61 -5.81
C GLN A 331 -44.20 -59.26 -5.22
N THR A 332 -44.71 -59.02 -4.02
CA THR A 332 -44.21 -58.12 -2.98
C THR A 332 -42.69 -58.16 -2.95
N ARG A 333 -42.02 -57.04 -3.23
CA ARG A 333 -40.56 -56.95 -3.05
C ARG A 333 -40.28 -56.27 -1.71
N LYS A 334 -39.72 -57.06 -0.81
CA LYS A 334 -38.95 -56.57 0.33
C LYS A 334 -37.78 -55.73 -0.21
N TYR A 335 -37.55 -54.58 0.42
CA TYR A 335 -36.32 -53.85 0.23
C TYR A 335 -35.21 -54.63 0.96
N TYR A 336 -34.34 -55.33 0.24
CA TYR A 336 -33.21 -56.02 0.86
C TYR A 336 -32.07 -55.03 1.09
N ALA A 337 -31.66 -54.86 2.34
CA ALA A 337 -30.37 -54.25 2.69
C ALA A 337 -29.25 -55.03 1.97
N GLY A 338 -28.57 -54.37 1.02
CA GLY A 338 -27.50 -55.03 0.25
C GLY A 338 -27.04 -54.34 -1.03
N ILE A 339 -27.73 -53.32 -1.54
CA ILE A 339 -27.27 -52.58 -2.75
C ILE A 339 -27.05 -51.06 -2.47
N GLY A 340 -27.32 -50.59 -1.24
CA GLY A 340 -27.16 -49.19 -0.84
C GLY A 340 -26.21 -48.92 0.34
N ASP A 341 -25.58 -49.94 0.94
CA ASP A 341 -24.89 -49.80 2.23
C ASP A 341 -23.49 -49.17 2.18
N GLN A 342 -23.02 -48.77 0.99
CA GLN A 342 -21.71 -48.14 0.80
C GLN A 342 -21.70 -46.61 0.96
N TYR A 343 -22.87 -45.97 1.13
CA TYR A 343 -22.98 -44.51 1.24
C TYR A 343 -23.76 -44.02 2.48
N LEU A 344 -23.86 -44.83 3.53
CA LEU A 344 -24.45 -44.44 4.82
C LEU A 344 -23.41 -44.47 5.94
N ALA A 345 -23.51 -43.52 6.89
CA ALA A 345 -22.72 -43.51 8.11
C ALA A 345 -22.93 -44.80 8.93
N PRO A 346 -21.90 -45.34 9.62
CA PRO A 346 -21.93 -46.67 10.25
C PRO A 346 -23.10 -46.91 11.22
N GLU A 347 -23.59 -45.86 11.87
CA GLU A 347 -24.65 -45.88 12.87
C GLU A 347 -26.08 -46.05 12.33
N ASN A 348 -26.29 -45.93 11.02
CA ASN A 348 -27.58 -46.19 10.35
C ASN A 348 -27.69 -47.57 9.68
N ARG A 349 -26.74 -48.47 9.95
CA ARG A 349 -26.76 -49.86 9.46
C ARG A 349 -27.55 -50.77 10.39
N THR A 350 -28.85 -50.50 10.56
CA THR A 350 -29.76 -51.39 11.30
C THR A 350 -30.64 -52.12 10.29
N GLY A 351 -30.22 -53.33 9.87
CA GLY A 351 -30.84 -54.07 8.76
C GLY A 351 -32.29 -54.56 8.97
N GLU A 352 -33.26 -53.65 9.06
CA GLU A 352 -34.70 -53.95 9.06
C GLU A 352 -35.44 -53.32 7.85
N ASP A 353 -36.23 -54.14 7.17
CA ASP A 353 -37.04 -53.78 5.99
C ASP A 353 -38.23 -52.84 6.36
N ARG A 354 -38.57 -51.83 5.53
CA ARG A 354 -39.77 -50.95 5.70
C ARG A 354 -40.56 -50.73 4.40
N GLU A 355 -41.88 -50.54 4.52
CA GLU A 355 -42.83 -50.24 3.41
C GLU A 355 -42.99 -48.72 3.13
N VAL A 356 -43.23 -48.33 1.87
CA VAL A 356 -43.47 -46.93 1.45
C VAL A 356 -44.57 -46.81 0.35
N PRO A 357 -45.36 -45.72 0.28
CA PRO A 357 -46.47 -45.53 -0.67
C PRO A 357 -46.06 -45.04 -2.08
N ALA A 358 -46.97 -45.15 -3.07
CA ALA A 358 -46.73 -44.80 -4.48
C ALA A 358 -46.91 -43.31 -4.82
N VAL A 359 -46.05 -42.75 -5.70
CA VAL A 359 -45.96 -41.31 -6.05
C VAL A 359 -45.81 -41.10 -7.58
N LEU A 360 -46.39 -40.01 -8.12
CA LEU A 360 -46.35 -39.52 -9.52
C LEU A 360 -45.02 -38.86 -9.91
N ALA A 361 -44.47 -39.23 -11.07
CA ALA A 361 -43.30 -38.62 -11.70
C ALA A 361 -43.63 -38.14 -13.13
N ILE A 362 -43.23 -36.91 -13.48
CA ILE A 362 -43.23 -36.36 -14.85
C ILE A 362 -41.77 -36.09 -15.22
N THR A 363 -41.30 -36.60 -16.36
CA THR A 363 -39.92 -36.44 -16.84
C THR A 363 -39.89 -35.96 -18.30
N GLY A 364 -39.01 -35.00 -18.63
CA GLY A 364 -38.61 -34.63 -20.00
C GLY A 364 -37.13 -34.93 -20.24
N TRP A 365 -36.74 -35.31 -21.47
CA TRP A 365 -35.45 -35.94 -21.78
C TRP A 365 -34.66 -35.15 -22.85
N ALA A 366 -33.35 -35.00 -22.68
CA ALA A 366 -32.40 -34.59 -23.73
C ALA A 366 -31.10 -35.42 -23.64
N GLY A 367 -31.00 -36.53 -24.38
CA GLY A 367 -29.79 -37.35 -24.46
C GLY A 367 -28.91 -37.02 -25.67
N ARG A 368 -27.58 -36.88 -25.47
CA ARG A 368 -26.56 -37.04 -26.53
C ARG A 368 -26.03 -38.48 -26.54
N ARG A 369 -25.93 -39.01 -27.76
CA ARG A 369 -25.47 -40.35 -28.13
C ARG A 369 -23.94 -40.38 -28.25
N THR A 370 -23.28 -41.34 -27.61
CA THR A 370 -21.98 -41.86 -28.08
C THR A 370 -22.00 -43.38 -28.03
N GLN A 371 -21.42 -43.98 -29.07
CA GLN A 371 -21.52 -45.37 -29.46
C GLN A 371 -20.13 -46.00 -29.29
N VAL A 372 -19.98 -46.95 -28.38
CA VAL A 372 -18.93 -47.99 -28.50
C VAL A 372 -19.54 -49.31 -28.02
N ASP A 373 -19.51 -50.29 -28.92
CA ASP A 373 -19.86 -51.71 -28.81
C ASP A 373 -21.35 -52.14 -28.71
N ASN A 374 -22.01 -51.98 -29.86
CA ASN A 374 -22.79 -53.03 -30.54
C ASN A 374 -24.23 -53.36 -30.08
N GLN A 375 -25.09 -52.36 -29.83
CA GLN A 375 -26.56 -52.48 -29.98
C GLN A 375 -27.20 -51.13 -30.40
N PRO A 376 -28.34 -51.12 -31.14
CA PRO A 376 -29.03 -49.92 -31.58
C PRO A 376 -29.89 -49.31 -30.46
N TYR A 377 -29.93 -47.97 -30.40
CA TYR A 377 -30.76 -47.17 -29.51
C TYR A 377 -32.26 -47.48 -29.62
N ASP A 378 -32.95 -47.63 -28.48
CA ASP A 378 -34.24 -46.95 -28.27
C ASP A 378 -34.53 -46.73 -26.77
N THR A 379 -35.18 -45.63 -26.49
CA THR A 379 -35.32 -44.97 -25.18
C THR A 379 -36.78 -44.77 -24.83
N LEU A 380 -37.01 -44.58 -23.53
CA LEU A 380 -38.13 -43.89 -22.86
C LEU A 380 -39.23 -44.72 -22.19
N ASN A 381 -39.33 -44.42 -20.90
CA ASN A 381 -40.39 -44.70 -19.95
C ASN A 381 -41.63 -43.85 -20.22
N THR A 382 -42.82 -44.36 -19.90
CA THR A 382 -43.98 -43.52 -19.55
C THR A 382 -44.90 -44.26 -18.56
N TYR A 383 -45.27 -43.58 -17.46
CA TYR A 383 -46.17 -44.06 -16.40
C TYR A 383 -47.60 -43.50 -16.57
N ARG A 384 -48.63 -44.20 -16.05
CA ARG A 384 -50.03 -43.73 -15.93
C ARG A 384 -50.61 -44.04 -14.55
N PHE A 385 -51.48 -43.16 -14.04
CA PHE A 385 -52.07 -43.16 -12.68
C PHE A 385 -53.59 -43.38 -12.67
N PHE A 386 -54.11 -43.91 -11.55
CA PHE A 386 -55.49 -43.75 -11.11
C PHE A 386 -55.57 -43.62 -9.57
N TYR A 387 -56.32 -42.61 -9.08
CA TYR A 387 -56.68 -42.38 -7.67
C TYR A 387 -58.21 -42.40 -7.54
N GLY A 388 -58.75 -43.03 -6.49
CA GLY A 388 -60.18 -42.92 -6.14
C GLY A 388 -60.98 -44.23 -6.01
N GLN A 389 -60.47 -45.22 -5.28
CA GLN A 389 -61.31 -46.26 -4.67
C GLN A 389 -60.99 -46.39 -3.19
N THR A 390 -62.03 -46.52 -2.37
CA THR A 390 -61.85 -47.02 -1.00
C THR A 390 -61.62 -48.54 -1.04
N GLU A 391 -60.91 -49.08 -0.05
CA GLU A 391 -60.55 -50.50 0.02
C GLU A 391 -61.76 -51.46 -0.07
N ALA A 392 -62.94 -51.00 0.35
CA ALA A 392 -64.20 -51.73 0.22
C ALA A 392 -64.71 -51.84 -1.24
N GLU A 393 -64.36 -50.89 -2.11
CA GLU A 393 -64.73 -50.90 -3.54
C GLU A 393 -63.78 -51.76 -4.38
N TYR A 394 -62.55 -51.98 -3.91
CA TYR A 394 -61.58 -52.86 -4.57
C TYR A 394 -61.77 -54.35 -4.22
N GLY A 395 -62.63 -54.65 -3.24
CA GLY A 395 -62.80 -55.94 -2.58
C GLY A 395 -63.40 -57.09 -3.40
N ASN A 396 -63.09 -57.19 -4.70
CA ASN A 396 -63.16 -58.43 -5.52
C ASN A 396 -62.42 -58.32 -6.87
N GLY A 397 -61.53 -57.34 -7.07
CA GLY A 397 -60.60 -57.33 -8.21
C GLY A 397 -61.23 -57.07 -9.59
N VAL A 398 -62.34 -56.34 -9.69
CA VAL A 398 -62.90 -55.89 -10.97
C VAL A 398 -62.77 -54.37 -11.09
N LEU A 399 -62.04 -53.92 -12.12
CA LEU A 399 -61.88 -52.50 -12.44
C LEU A 399 -63.22 -51.92 -12.95
N PRO A 400 -63.54 -50.64 -12.64
CA PRO A 400 -64.70 -49.97 -13.21
C PRO A 400 -64.58 -49.88 -14.74
N THR A 401 -65.71 -49.95 -15.42
CA THR A 401 -65.79 -49.86 -16.88
C THR A 401 -65.43 -48.45 -17.37
N MET A 402 -65.07 -48.30 -18.65
CA MET A 402 -64.69 -47.00 -19.23
C MET A 402 -65.79 -45.93 -19.09
N ASP A 403 -67.07 -46.31 -19.20
CA ASP A 403 -68.20 -45.39 -19.05
C ASP A 403 -68.37 -44.88 -17.61
N GLU A 404 -68.03 -45.69 -16.60
CA GLU A 404 -68.08 -45.31 -15.19
C GLU A 404 -66.95 -44.35 -14.79
N ARG A 405 -65.82 -44.40 -15.50
CA ARG A 405 -64.71 -43.45 -15.35
C ARG A 405 -65.04 -42.09 -15.96
N ASP A 406 -65.66 -42.07 -17.14
CA ASP A 406 -66.05 -40.83 -17.84
C ASP A 406 -67.15 -40.04 -17.07
N ALA A 407 -68.11 -40.76 -16.47
CA ALA A 407 -69.14 -40.14 -15.63
C ALA A 407 -68.56 -39.47 -14.37
N ARG A 408 -67.48 -40.03 -13.80
CA ARG A 408 -66.80 -39.49 -12.61
C ARG A 408 -65.95 -38.26 -12.93
N CYS A 409 -65.31 -38.19 -14.10
CA CYS A 409 -64.62 -36.97 -14.56
C CYS A 409 -65.61 -35.80 -14.78
N THR A 410 -66.83 -36.08 -15.24
CA THR A 410 -67.86 -35.04 -15.47
C THR A 410 -68.40 -34.43 -14.17
N ALA A 411 -68.47 -35.21 -13.08
CA ALA A 411 -68.98 -34.76 -11.78
C ALA A 411 -68.03 -33.76 -11.07
N MET A 412 -66.71 -33.90 -11.23
CA MET A 412 -65.71 -33.02 -10.60
C MET A 412 -65.81 -31.56 -11.07
N ASN A 413 -66.26 -31.33 -12.30
CA ASN A 413 -66.45 -29.96 -12.82
C ASN A 413 -67.68 -29.21 -12.26
N THR A 414 -68.54 -29.86 -11.46
CA THR A 414 -69.86 -29.29 -11.09
C THR A 414 -70.16 -29.15 -9.59
N SER A 415 -69.35 -29.67 -8.66
CA SER A 415 -69.64 -29.55 -7.21
C SER A 415 -68.88 -28.44 -6.49
N LYS A 416 -69.65 -27.40 -6.13
CA LYS A 416 -69.38 -26.27 -5.22
C LYS A 416 -68.41 -26.57 -4.05
N LEU A 417 -67.28 -25.86 -3.98
CA LEU A 417 -66.56 -25.52 -2.74
C LEU A 417 -66.03 -24.08 -2.87
N VAL A 418 -66.91 -23.12 -2.60
CA VAL A 418 -66.61 -21.71 -2.38
C VAL A 418 -66.88 -21.42 -0.90
N ASN A 419 -66.01 -20.63 -0.26
CA ASN A 419 -66.09 -20.01 1.07
C ASN A 419 -65.60 -20.85 2.28
N LYS A 420 -64.45 -20.43 2.83
CA LYS A 420 -64.29 -19.80 4.17
C LYS A 420 -63.01 -20.24 4.89
N VAL A 421 -61.99 -19.40 4.72
CA VAL A 421 -60.84 -19.19 5.61
C VAL A 421 -61.32 -18.72 6.99
N VAL A 422 -60.73 -19.28 8.07
CA VAL A 422 -60.21 -18.51 9.22
C VAL A 422 -59.05 -19.33 9.82
N PHE A 423 -57.86 -18.74 9.93
CA PHE A 423 -56.82 -19.20 10.86
C PHE A 423 -56.30 -18.03 11.69
N VAL A 424 -56.23 -18.29 12.99
CA VAL A 424 -55.44 -17.56 13.99
C VAL A 424 -54.11 -18.30 14.12
N VAL A 425 -53.01 -17.55 14.09
CA VAL A 425 -51.65 -18.01 14.39
C VAL A 425 -51.38 -17.86 15.88
N PRO A 426 -50.83 -18.86 16.60
CA PRO A 426 -50.12 -18.62 17.85
C PRO A 426 -48.60 -18.66 17.64
N GLU A 427 -48.02 -17.46 17.64
CA GLU A 427 -46.73 -17.03 18.21
C GLU A 427 -45.53 -18.01 18.21
N ASN A 428 -44.65 -17.89 17.21
CA ASN A 428 -43.28 -17.44 17.54
C ASN A 428 -43.39 -15.92 17.49
N ASP A 429 -43.11 -15.19 18.56
CA ASP A 429 -43.15 -13.72 18.54
C ASP A 429 -42.14 -13.24 17.49
N PRO A 430 -42.58 -12.87 16.27
CA PRO A 430 -41.70 -12.29 15.28
C PRO A 430 -41.59 -10.86 15.76
N GLY A 431 -40.56 -10.57 16.56
CA GLY A 431 -40.37 -9.24 17.15
C GLY A 431 -40.79 -8.19 16.14
N THR A 432 -41.79 -7.37 16.48
CA THR A 432 -42.24 -6.32 15.57
C THR A 432 -41.16 -5.26 15.59
N TYR A 433 -40.37 -5.20 14.53
CA TYR A 433 -39.28 -4.25 14.41
C TYR A 433 -39.82 -2.93 13.90
N SER A 434 -39.44 -1.84 14.55
CA SER A 434 -39.85 -0.50 14.16
C SER A 434 -38.96 0.01 13.02
N VAL A 435 -39.53 0.79 12.12
CA VAL A 435 -38.76 1.51 11.10
C VAL A 435 -39.08 2.98 11.21
N THR A 436 -38.05 3.77 11.46
CA THR A 436 -38.19 5.22 11.63
C THR A 436 -37.30 5.97 10.65
N ALA A 437 -37.75 7.15 10.23
CA ALA A 437 -36.88 8.08 9.53
C ALA A 437 -36.05 8.83 10.58
N ASP A 438 -34.77 9.05 10.30
CA ASP A 438 -33.90 9.78 11.21
C ASP A 438 -34.46 11.20 11.45
N SER A 439 -34.59 11.55 12.73
CA SER A 439 -35.03 12.87 13.18
C SER A 439 -34.09 14.01 12.76
N ALA A 440 -32.84 13.70 12.38
CA ALA A 440 -31.84 14.65 11.91
C ALA A 440 -31.99 15.04 10.42
N ILE A 441 -32.93 14.44 9.69
CA ILE A 441 -33.17 14.77 8.27
C ILE A 441 -33.66 16.22 8.14
N THR A 442 -32.96 17.00 7.31
CA THR A 442 -33.30 18.39 6.97
C THR A 442 -33.35 18.58 5.46
N GLY A 443 -34.21 19.47 4.95
CA GLY A 443 -34.36 19.75 3.51
C GLY A 443 -35.31 18.80 2.77
N GLY A 444 -36.03 17.95 3.49
CA GLY A 444 -37.05 17.05 2.99
C GLY A 444 -37.59 16.14 4.09
N SER A 445 -38.42 15.18 3.73
CA SER A 445 -38.96 14.17 4.64
C SER A 445 -39.06 12.81 3.97
N LEU A 446 -39.04 11.74 4.77
CA LEU A 446 -39.27 10.37 4.33
C LEU A 446 -40.60 9.89 4.88
N ALA A 447 -41.40 9.20 4.06
CA ALA A 447 -42.57 8.45 4.51
C ALA A 447 -42.32 6.96 4.27
N LEU A 448 -42.38 6.19 5.36
CA LEU A 448 -42.10 4.76 5.38
C LEU A 448 -43.40 3.97 5.44
N SER A 449 -43.52 2.91 4.65
CA SER A 449 -44.72 2.07 4.64
C SER A 449 -44.37 0.59 4.44
N PRO A 450 -44.70 -0.30 5.39
CA PRO A 450 -45.20 -0.01 6.75
C PRO A 450 -44.11 0.63 7.65
N THR A 451 -44.49 1.23 8.79
CA THR A 451 -43.55 1.82 9.78
C THR A 451 -43.09 0.82 10.86
N SER A 452 -43.52 -0.43 10.74
CA SER A 452 -43.12 -1.54 11.59
C SER A 452 -43.54 -2.83 10.90
N GLY A 453 -42.77 -3.90 11.07
CA GLY A 453 -43.04 -5.18 10.41
C GLY A 453 -42.29 -6.33 11.06
N SER A 454 -42.49 -7.52 10.51
CA SER A 454 -41.65 -8.69 10.79
C SER A 454 -40.39 -8.63 9.94
N ALA A 455 -39.31 -9.28 10.40
CA ALA A 455 -38.13 -9.49 9.57
C ALA A 455 -38.54 -10.13 8.23
N GLY A 456 -38.04 -9.60 7.11
CA GLY A 456 -38.43 -10.02 5.76
C GLY A 456 -39.53 -9.18 5.11
N ASP A 457 -40.22 -8.31 5.85
CA ASP A 457 -41.22 -7.41 5.27
C ASP A 457 -40.57 -6.37 4.35
N THR A 458 -41.19 -6.07 3.21
CA THR A 458 -40.72 -5.00 2.32
C THR A 458 -41.17 -3.64 2.84
N ILE A 459 -40.21 -2.75 3.11
CA ILE A 459 -40.46 -1.36 3.48
C ILE A 459 -40.31 -0.49 2.23
N THR A 460 -41.37 0.23 1.90
CA THR A 460 -41.34 1.25 0.84
C THR A 460 -40.95 2.60 1.44
N VAL A 461 -40.01 3.28 0.80
CA VAL A 461 -39.51 4.61 1.20
C VAL A 461 -39.99 5.64 0.17
N THR A 462 -40.92 6.49 0.59
CA THR A 462 -41.33 7.65 -0.20
C THR A 462 -40.49 8.85 0.19
N VAL A 463 -39.70 9.36 -0.76
CA VAL A 463 -38.82 10.52 -0.59
C VAL A 463 -39.58 11.78 -0.98
N ASN A 464 -39.74 12.72 -0.03
CA ASN A 464 -40.43 14.00 -0.24
C ASN A 464 -39.46 15.17 0.02
N PRO A 465 -38.70 15.63 -0.99
CA PRO A 465 -37.84 16.80 -0.84
C PRO A 465 -38.67 18.07 -0.55
N ASP A 466 -38.12 18.99 0.25
CA ASP A 466 -38.70 20.32 0.42
C ASP A 466 -38.62 21.11 -0.90
N ALA A 467 -39.45 22.15 -1.05
CA ALA A 467 -39.51 22.93 -2.29
C ALA A 467 -38.12 23.49 -2.70
N GLY A 468 -37.61 23.04 -3.85
CA GLY A 468 -36.31 23.44 -4.38
C GLY A 468 -35.13 22.55 -3.94
N LYS A 469 -35.36 21.49 -3.17
CA LYS A 469 -34.35 20.51 -2.77
C LYS A 469 -34.49 19.23 -3.59
N GLU A 470 -33.40 18.47 -3.71
CA GLU A 470 -33.33 17.17 -4.39
C GLU A 470 -32.58 16.16 -3.51
N LEU A 471 -32.91 14.86 -3.63
CA LEU A 471 -32.20 13.80 -2.90
C LEU A 471 -30.77 13.69 -3.43
N VAL A 472 -29.78 13.68 -2.53
CA VAL A 472 -28.39 13.41 -2.90
C VAL A 472 -28.27 11.93 -3.31
N ALA A 473 -27.77 11.67 -4.52
CA ALA A 473 -27.56 10.31 -5.02
C ALA A 473 -26.71 9.49 -4.04
N GLY A 474 -27.13 8.24 -3.76
CA GLY A 474 -26.47 7.36 -2.79
C GLY A 474 -26.61 7.76 -1.31
N SER A 475 -27.35 8.82 -0.97
CA SER A 475 -27.53 9.25 0.43
C SER A 475 -28.66 8.53 1.17
N LEU A 476 -29.55 7.84 0.44
CA LEU A 476 -30.67 7.11 1.03
C LEU A 476 -30.19 5.76 1.54
N LYS A 477 -30.16 5.61 2.86
CA LYS A 477 -29.53 4.46 3.54
C LYS A 477 -30.36 4.04 4.74
N TYR A 478 -30.29 2.77 5.14
CA TYR A 478 -30.84 2.30 6.42
C TYR A 478 -29.80 1.64 7.31
N THR A 479 -30.04 1.67 8.62
CA THR A 479 -29.20 1.06 9.67
C THR A 479 -30.10 0.30 10.63
N ALA A 480 -29.77 -0.98 10.90
CA ALA A 480 -30.36 -1.75 11.99
C ALA A 480 -29.65 -1.40 13.31
N ASP A 481 -30.37 -1.23 14.43
CA ASP A 481 -29.83 -0.83 15.74
C ASP A 481 -28.77 -1.83 16.29
N SER A 482 -27.54 -1.65 15.81
CA SER A 482 -26.25 -2.18 16.31
C SER A 482 -25.02 -1.43 15.75
N GLY A 483 -25.21 -0.44 14.88
CA GLY A 483 -24.19 0.58 14.57
C GLY A 483 -23.30 0.29 13.35
N SER A 484 -23.12 1.35 12.56
CA SER A 484 -22.03 1.65 11.61
C SER A 484 -22.05 1.11 10.17
N THR A 485 -22.82 0.08 9.79
CA THR A 485 -22.97 -0.29 8.36
C THR A 485 -24.25 0.25 7.76
N TYR A 486 -24.11 1.27 6.89
CA TYR A 486 -25.21 1.78 6.08
C TYR A 486 -25.43 0.89 4.85
N THR A 487 -26.64 0.38 4.66
CA THR A 487 -27.02 -0.26 3.39
C THR A 487 -27.70 0.76 2.49
N GLU A 488 -27.19 0.94 1.26
CA GLU A 488 -27.78 1.83 0.27
C GLU A 488 -29.14 1.31 -0.21
N ILE A 489 -30.12 2.21 -0.32
CA ILE A 489 -31.45 1.93 -0.87
C ILE A 489 -31.48 2.45 -2.31
N THR A 490 -31.40 1.55 -3.28
CA THR A 490 -31.49 1.91 -4.70
C THR A 490 -32.95 1.88 -5.18
N ALA A 491 -33.31 2.78 -6.09
CA ALA A 491 -34.62 2.75 -6.72
C ALA A 491 -34.71 1.62 -7.74
N THR A 492 -35.72 0.76 -7.61
CA THR A 492 -36.12 -0.20 -8.67
C THR A 492 -37.42 0.31 -9.28
N ASP A 493 -37.45 0.53 -10.59
CA ASP A 493 -38.60 1.09 -11.32
C ASP A 493 -39.18 2.40 -10.73
N GLY A 494 -38.30 3.24 -10.16
CA GLY A 494 -38.67 4.53 -9.57
C GLY A 494 -39.26 4.44 -8.16
N VAL A 495 -39.19 3.27 -7.52
CA VAL A 495 -39.61 3.05 -6.13
C VAL A 495 -38.41 2.68 -5.27
N TYR A 496 -38.18 3.41 -4.17
CA TYR A 496 -37.17 3.05 -3.17
C TYR A 496 -37.78 2.05 -2.17
N SER A 497 -37.14 0.90 -1.99
CA SER A 497 -37.56 -0.09 -1.00
C SER A 497 -36.41 -0.93 -0.48
N PHE A 498 -36.58 -1.53 0.70
CA PHE A 498 -35.64 -2.49 1.27
C PHE A 498 -36.38 -3.57 2.07
N ILE A 499 -35.70 -4.67 2.40
CA ILE A 499 -36.24 -5.74 3.23
C ILE A 499 -35.90 -5.46 4.70
N LEU A 500 -36.91 -5.42 5.57
CA LEU A 500 -36.77 -5.15 6.99
C LEU A 500 -35.89 -6.23 7.66
N PRO A 501 -34.72 -5.90 8.21
CA PRO A 501 -33.92 -6.85 8.98
C PRO A 501 -34.62 -7.22 10.30
N ALA A 502 -34.09 -8.24 10.98
CA ALA A 502 -34.57 -8.66 12.30
C ALA A 502 -34.12 -7.71 13.43
N ALA A 503 -34.27 -6.41 13.23
CA ALA A 503 -33.89 -5.34 14.17
C ALA A 503 -34.60 -4.02 13.84
N ASP A 504 -34.78 -3.19 14.86
CA ASP A 504 -35.28 -1.82 14.68
C ASP A 504 -34.35 -1.05 13.74
N THR A 505 -34.94 -0.32 12.80
CA THR A 505 -34.24 0.25 11.67
C THR A 505 -34.46 1.76 11.58
N ILE A 506 -33.38 2.51 11.37
CA ILE A 506 -33.40 3.94 11.11
C ILE A 506 -33.00 4.18 9.65
N VAL A 507 -33.82 4.94 8.91
CA VAL A 507 -33.57 5.34 7.53
C VAL A 507 -33.08 6.79 7.49
N THR A 508 -31.92 7.01 6.89
CA THR A 508 -31.28 8.32 6.72
C THR A 508 -31.33 8.75 5.25
N ALA A 509 -31.43 10.06 5.01
CA ALA A 509 -31.33 10.66 3.69
C ALA A 509 -30.67 12.04 3.79
N ARG A 510 -30.00 12.47 2.72
CA ARG A 510 -29.55 13.86 2.57
C ARG A 510 -30.24 14.51 1.39
N PHE A 511 -30.70 15.73 1.60
CA PHE A 511 -31.26 16.56 0.54
C PHE A 511 -30.30 17.72 0.26
N MET A 512 -30.01 17.97 -1.01
CA MET A 512 -29.24 19.13 -1.45
C MET A 512 -30.18 20.17 -2.06
N ASP A 513 -29.79 21.43 -2.03
CA ASP A 513 -30.34 22.42 -2.96
C ASP A 513 -29.39 22.51 -4.15
N PRO A 514 -29.82 22.19 -5.38
CA PRO A 514 -28.97 22.35 -6.55
C PRO A 514 -28.52 23.81 -6.79
N GLY A 515 -29.07 24.79 -6.04
CA GLY A 515 -28.63 26.19 -6.02
C GLY A 515 -27.73 26.61 -4.84
N VAL A 516 -27.43 25.72 -3.88
CA VAL A 516 -26.53 26.05 -2.74
C VAL A 516 -25.10 25.66 -3.10
N ALA A 517 -24.29 26.68 -3.37
CA ALA A 517 -22.85 26.52 -3.60
C ALA A 517 -22.12 26.26 -2.28
N VAL A 518 -20.95 25.63 -2.39
CA VAL A 518 -19.99 25.56 -1.27
C VAL A 518 -19.64 26.98 -0.79
N SER A 519 -19.43 27.13 0.51
CA SER A 519 -19.00 28.38 1.16
C SER A 519 -17.69 28.22 1.96
N GLY A 520 -17.23 26.99 2.18
CA GLY A 520 -15.96 26.68 2.83
C GLY A 520 -15.68 25.19 2.99
N VAL A 521 -14.43 24.87 3.32
CA VAL A 521 -13.95 23.54 3.70
C VAL A 521 -13.04 23.68 4.92
N ASN A 522 -13.10 22.72 5.85
CA ASN A 522 -12.21 22.62 7.00
C ASN A 522 -11.57 21.23 7.08
N LEU A 523 -10.36 21.15 7.64
CA LEU A 523 -9.70 19.90 7.99
C LEU A 523 -9.82 19.61 9.49
N ASP A 524 -9.80 18.32 9.84
CA ASP A 524 -9.75 17.84 11.22
C ASP A 524 -8.41 18.18 11.92
N LYS A 525 -7.34 18.38 11.17
CA LYS A 525 -6.01 18.76 11.66
C LYS A 525 -5.40 19.86 10.80
N SER A 526 -4.78 20.85 11.43
CA SER A 526 -4.04 21.94 10.75
C SER A 526 -2.53 21.72 10.73
N GLU A 527 -2.00 20.86 11.62
CA GLU A 527 -0.58 20.53 11.71
C GLU A 527 -0.41 19.05 12.11
N LEU A 528 0.65 18.41 11.63
CA LEU A 528 1.01 17.03 11.89
C LEU A 528 2.52 16.89 12.02
N VAL A 529 2.97 16.01 12.91
CA VAL A 529 4.34 15.52 12.94
C VAL A 529 4.31 14.02 12.68
N LEU A 530 4.93 13.58 11.60
CA LEU A 530 5.03 12.18 11.20
C LEU A 530 6.48 11.73 11.24
N THR A 531 6.69 10.44 11.35
CA THR A 531 8.00 9.80 11.20
C THR A 531 8.06 9.16 9.81
N VAL A 532 9.21 9.12 9.15
CA VAL A 532 9.38 8.45 7.84
C VAL A 532 8.81 7.02 7.91
N GLY A 533 7.93 6.68 6.96
CA GLY A 533 7.21 5.40 6.93
C GLY A 533 5.85 5.42 7.61
N ASN A 534 5.53 6.43 8.43
CA ASN A 534 4.19 6.61 9.01
C ASN A 534 3.22 7.21 8.00
N PHE A 535 1.93 7.15 8.30
CA PHE A 535 0.88 7.79 7.52
C PHE A 535 -0.23 8.29 8.47
N VAL A 536 -1.08 9.21 8.02
CA VAL A 536 -2.22 9.73 8.78
C VAL A 536 -3.35 10.05 7.82
N GLN A 537 -4.58 9.72 8.21
CA GLN A 537 -5.80 10.15 7.50
C GLN A 537 -6.16 11.59 7.91
N LEU A 538 -6.37 12.45 6.90
CA LEU A 538 -7.02 13.76 7.05
C LEU A 538 -8.48 13.67 6.59
N THR A 539 -9.37 14.40 7.26
CA THR A 539 -10.81 14.43 6.95
C THR A 539 -11.26 15.85 6.62
N ALA A 540 -11.88 16.04 5.46
CA ALA A 540 -12.41 17.33 5.02
C ALA A 540 -13.92 17.47 5.31
N THR A 541 -14.33 18.61 5.89
CA THR A 541 -15.73 18.94 6.19
C THR A 541 -16.19 20.13 5.33
N ILE A 542 -17.22 19.93 4.49
CA ILE A 542 -17.75 20.96 3.57
C ILE A 542 -18.88 21.77 4.23
N THR A 543 -18.88 23.09 4.01
CA THR A 543 -19.89 24.01 4.52
C THR A 543 -20.58 24.78 3.37
N PRO A 544 -21.92 24.88 3.33
CA PRO A 544 -22.85 24.17 4.20
C PRO A 544 -22.89 22.67 3.86
N SER A 545 -23.33 21.84 4.81
CA SER A 545 -23.39 20.40 4.62
C SER A 545 -24.42 19.95 3.55
N ASP A 546 -25.26 20.84 3.05
CA ASP A 546 -26.23 20.58 1.97
C ASP A 546 -25.81 21.20 0.63
N ALA A 547 -24.53 21.58 0.47
CA ALA A 547 -23.99 22.08 -0.79
C ALA A 547 -24.17 21.06 -1.94
N ALA A 548 -24.47 21.57 -3.14
CA ALA A 548 -24.81 20.79 -4.32
C ALA A 548 -23.65 19.89 -4.82
N ASN A 549 -22.42 20.37 -4.73
CA ASN A 549 -21.22 19.61 -5.08
C ASN A 549 -20.23 19.65 -3.92
N GLN A 550 -19.97 18.48 -3.32
CA GLN A 550 -19.08 18.31 -2.17
C GLN A 550 -17.78 17.58 -2.54
N GLU A 551 -17.52 17.37 -3.83
CA GLU A 551 -16.28 16.75 -4.27
C GLU A 551 -15.07 17.61 -3.89
N VAL A 552 -13.98 16.93 -3.53
CA VAL A 552 -12.71 17.56 -3.17
C VAL A 552 -11.56 16.92 -3.92
N THR A 553 -10.47 17.66 -4.03
CA THR A 553 -9.19 17.20 -4.54
C THR A 553 -8.11 17.44 -3.48
N TRP A 554 -7.13 16.55 -3.42
CA TRP A 554 -6.02 16.61 -2.46
C TRP A 554 -4.70 16.80 -3.20
N THR A 555 -3.81 17.57 -2.61
CA THR A 555 -2.47 17.84 -3.15
C THR A 555 -1.45 17.92 -2.03
N SER A 556 -0.20 17.57 -2.34
CA SER A 556 0.96 17.82 -1.50
C SER A 556 1.92 18.75 -2.25
N ASP A 557 2.44 19.78 -1.58
CA ASP A 557 3.48 20.64 -2.14
C ASP A 557 4.88 19.98 -2.14
N ASN A 558 5.06 18.91 -1.36
CA ASN A 558 6.32 18.18 -1.24
C ASN A 558 6.09 16.68 -1.07
N ALA A 559 5.84 15.99 -2.19
CA ALA A 559 5.65 14.54 -2.24
C ALA A 559 6.88 13.73 -1.76
N ALA A 560 8.08 14.32 -1.77
CA ALA A 560 9.28 13.66 -1.24
C ALA A 560 9.28 13.63 0.30
N ALA A 561 8.63 14.59 0.95
CA ALA A 561 8.41 14.56 2.39
C ALA A 561 7.14 13.79 2.73
N ALA A 562 5.98 14.18 2.19
CA ALA A 562 4.73 13.47 2.38
C ALA A 562 3.84 13.46 1.13
N THR A 563 3.26 12.31 0.78
CA THR A 563 2.24 12.18 -0.27
C THR A 563 0.84 12.20 0.32
N VAL A 564 -0.18 12.47 -0.48
CA VAL A 564 -1.60 12.34 -0.11
C VAL A 564 -2.38 11.67 -1.24
N ASP A 565 -3.28 10.74 -0.92
CA ASP A 565 -4.15 10.10 -1.92
C ASP A 565 -5.48 10.85 -2.13
N SER A 566 -6.35 10.34 -3.02
CA SER A 566 -7.65 10.96 -3.32
C SER A 566 -8.62 10.98 -2.13
N ASN A 567 -8.37 10.16 -1.11
CA ASN A 567 -9.20 10.05 0.07
C ASN A 567 -8.66 10.87 1.26
N GLY A 568 -7.49 11.51 1.12
CA GLY A 568 -6.85 12.29 2.19
C GLY A 568 -5.88 11.49 3.06
N LEU A 569 -5.44 10.30 2.64
CA LEU A 569 -4.44 9.51 3.35
C LEU A 569 -3.04 10.06 3.07
N VAL A 570 -2.41 10.63 4.08
CA VAL A 570 -1.08 11.24 3.99
C VAL A 570 0.00 10.22 4.35
N ARG A 571 1.01 9.98 3.49
CA ARG A 571 2.15 9.09 3.80
C ARG A 571 3.46 9.86 3.91
N ALA A 572 4.21 9.62 4.98
CA ALA A 572 5.54 10.17 5.20
C ALA A 572 6.59 9.40 4.39
N MET A 573 7.06 10.01 3.31
CA MET A 573 8.00 9.41 2.36
C MET A 573 9.47 9.66 2.73
N GLY A 574 9.75 10.80 3.36
CA GLY A 574 11.11 11.25 3.67
C GLY A 574 11.09 12.43 4.62
N THR A 575 12.22 12.72 5.27
CA THR A 575 12.29 13.84 6.22
C THR A 575 12.07 15.18 5.51
N GLY A 576 11.32 16.09 6.12
CA GLY A 576 11.05 17.42 5.55
C GLY A 576 9.69 17.95 5.98
N THR A 577 9.22 19.01 5.35
CA THR A 577 7.87 19.53 5.56
C THR A 577 7.07 19.47 4.25
N ALA A 578 5.77 19.23 4.37
CA ALA A 578 4.81 19.25 3.26
C ALA A 578 3.49 19.89 3.72
N ASN A 579 2.91 20.78 2.94
CA ASN A 579 1.53 21.21 3.12
C ASN A 579 0.60 20.32 2.30
N ILE A 580 -0.28 19.62 3.00
CA ILE A 580 -1.35 18.83 2.39
C ILE A 580 -2.58 19.72 2.25
N THR A 581 -3.00 19.99 1.02
CA THR A 581 -4.11 20.91 0.72
C THR A 581 -5.29 20.16 0.15
N VAL A 582 -6.46 20.33 0.78
CA VAL A 582 -7.75 19.94 0.22
C VAL A 582 -8.39 21.13 -0.49
N THR A 583 -8.94 20.91 -1.69
CA THR A 583 -9.63 21.92 -2.49
C THR A 583 -11.00 21.42 -2.93
N THR A 584 -12.06 22.18 -2.67
CA THR A 584 -13.41 21.83 -3.16
C THR A 584 -13.51 22.06 -4.65
N VAL A 585 -14.13 21.12 -5.37
CA VAL A 585 -14.38 21.25 -6.81
C VAL A 585 -15.31 22.44 -7.08
N ASP A 586 -16.34 22.61 -6.25
CA ASP A 586 -17.23 23.77 -6.28
C ASP A 586 -16.67 24.93 -5.44
N GLY A 587 -16.61 26.11 -6.04
CA GLY A 587 -16.11 27.34 -5.41
C GLY A 587 -14.61 27.44 -5.12
N GLY A 588 -13.84 26.35 -5.23
CA GLY A 588 -12.38 26.37 -5.08
C GLY A 588 -11.90 26.74 -3.67
N PHE A 589 -12.68 26.43 -2.64
CA PHE A 589 -12.30 26.69 -1.25
C PHE A 589 -11.21 25.71 -0.82
N THR A 590 -10.26 26.17 -0.02
CA THR A 590 -9.10 25.39 0.39
C THR A 590 -8.94 25.34 1.91
N ALA A 591 -8.41 24.22 2.40
CA ALA A 591 -7.88 24.07 3.74
C ALA A 591 -6.57 23.27 3.65
N ALA A 592 -5.62 23.56 4.54
CA ALA A 592 -4.29 22.94 4.49
C ALA A 592 -3.86 22.41 5.87
N CYS A 593 -3.09 21.33 5.86
CA CYS A 593 -2.42 20.76 7.01
C CYS A 593 -0.91 20.78 6.79
N ALA A 594 -0.17 21.43 7.69
CA ALA A 594 1.30 21.42 7.65
C ALA A 594 1.83 20.13 8.27
N VAL A 595 2.46 19.28 7.47
CA VAL A 595 3.03 18.00 7.87
C VAL A 595 4.54 18.15 7.99
N THR A 596 5.08 17.88 9.18
CA THR A 596 6.52 17.78 9.42
C THR A 596 6.89 16.30 9.52
N VAL A 597 7.70 15.81 8.60
CA VAL A 597 8.22 14.45 8.61
C VAL A 597 9.62 14.42 9.21
N GLN A 598 9.78 13.68 10.30
CA GLN A 598 11.03 13.43 11.00
C GLN A 598 11.58 12.07 10.62
N ALA A 599 12.90 11.87 10.78
CA ALA A 599 13.51 10.56 10.55
C ALA A 599 12.89 9.52 11.50
N ALA A 600 12.88 8.24 11.08
CA ALA A 600 12.59 7.10 11.95
C ALA A 600 13.17 7.33 13.35
N GLY A 601 12.30 7.57 14.32
CA GLY A 601 12.70 8.10 15.62
C GLY A 601 13.59 7.12 16.36
N THR A 602 14.78 7.56 16.77
CA THR A 602 15.56 6.88 17.83
C THR A 602 15.03 7.19 19.23
N ASP A 603 13.92 7.92 19.34
CA ASP A 603 13.33 8.40 20.58
C ASP A 603 12.28 7.44 21.16
N HIS A 604 11.82 6.46 20.37
CA HIS A 604 10.93 5.39 20.79
C HIS A 604 11.37 4.03 20.27
N PHE A 605 10.81 2.97 20.86
CA PHE A 605 10.85 1.61 20.33
C PHE A 605 9.44 1.03 20.31
N THR A 606 9.18 0.04 19.45
CA THR A 606 7.83 -0.46 19.20
C THR A 606 7.70 -1.94 19.55
N LEU A 607 6.62 -2.28 20.25
CA LEU A 607 6.12 -3.65 20.40
C LEU A 607 4.91 -3.82 19.48
N ALA A 608 5.02 -4.71 18.50
CA ALA A 608 3.91 -5.08 17.63
C ALA A 608 3.11 -6.22 18.27
N VAL A 609 1.79 -6.17 18.17
CA VAL A 609 0.86 -7.14 18.75
C VAL A 609 0.01 -7.71 17.63
N LEU A 610 0.14 -9.01 17.43
CA LEU A 610 -0.69 -9.80 16.54
C LEU A 610 -1.89 -10.31 17.35
N PRO A 611 -3.13 -9.99 16.95
CA PRO A 611 -4.33 -10.44 17.63
C PRO A 611 -4.58 -11.93 17.39
N ASP A 612 -5.76 -12.38 17.76
CA ASP A 612 -6.35 -13.67 17.47
C ASP A 612 -6.41 -13.92 15.95
N THR A 613 -5.70 -14.95 15.48
CA THR A 613 -5.46 -15.20 14.04
C THR A 613 -6.14 -16.48 13.55
N GLN A 614 -7.03 -17.07 14.35
CA GLN A 614 -7.62 -18.38 14.11
C GLN A 614 -8.31 -18.47 12.74
N PHE A 615 -9.06 -17.43 12.37
CA PHE A 615 -9.74 -17.35 11.08
C PHE A 615 -8.79 -17.04 9.92
N TYR A 616 -7.64 -16.40 10.16
CA TYR A 616 -6.63 -16.27 9.10
C TYR A 616 -5.95 -17.61 8.84
N SER A 617 -5.62 -18.36 9.88
CA SER A 617 -5.04 -19.69 9.73
C SER A 617 -6.00 -20.68 9.09
N GLU A 618 -7.30 -20.56 9.36
CA GLU A 618 -8.36 -21.36 8.73
C GLU A 618 -8.62 -20.96 7.28
N SER A 619 -8.97 -19.70 7.06
CA SER A 619 -9.70 -19.27 5.86
C SER A 619 -9.01 -18.16 5.06
N TYR A 620 -8.09 -17.40 5.68
CA TYR A 620 -7.43 -16.23 5.06
C TYR A 620 -5.91 -16.19 5.29
N PRO A 621 -5.15 -17.25 4.95
CA PRO A 621 -3.73 -17.34 5.27
C PRO A 621 -2.88 -16.22 4.63
N GLU A 622 -3.34 -15.66 3.51
CA GLU A 622 -2.74 -14.50 2.86
C GLU A 622 -2.80 -13.22 3.72
N ILE A 623 -3.85 -13.05 4.55
CA ILE A 623 -3.97 -11.91 5.46
C ILE A 623 -2.93 -12.03 6.58
N PHE A 624 -2.76 -13.22 7.16
CA PHE A 624 -1.76 -13.46 8.20
C PHE A 624 -0.33 -13.27 7.66
N ALA A 625 -0.05 -13.81 6.47
CA ALA A 625 1.23 -13.60 5.79
C ALA A 625 1.49 -12.11 5.52
N ARG A 626 0.47 -11.35 5.13
CA ARG A 626 0.60 -9.90 4.90
C ARG A 626 0.87 -9.11 6.19
N GLN A 627 0.23 -9.47 7.31
CA GLN A 627 0.52 -8.85 8.62
C GLN A 627 1.98 -9.05 9.02
N THR A 628 2.43 -10.30 8.98
CA THR A 628 3.79 -10.67 9.38
C THR A 628 4.84 -10.13 8.43
N GLN A 629 4.59 -10.12 7.12
CA GLN A 629 5.48 -9.48 6.14
C GLN A 629 5.58 -7.97 6.34
N TRP A 630 4.46 -7.28 6.60
CA TRP A 630 4.50 -5.85 6.87
C TRP A 630 5.31 -5.53 8.13
N ILE A 631 5.15 -6.29 9.22
CA ILE A 631 5.97 -6.14 10.42
C ILE A 631 7.46 -6.33 10.09
N ALA A 632 7.81 -7.35 9.29
CA ALA A 632 9.19 -7.59 8.89
C ALA A 632 9.77 -6.43 8.06
N ASP A 633 9.01 -5.91 7.10
CA ASP A 633 9.42 -4.80 6.23
C ASP A 633 9.55 -3.48 7.02
N GLN A 634 8.69 -3.28 8.02
CA GLN A 634 8.68 -2.07 8.84
C GLN A 634 9.56 -2.15 10.09
N ALA A 635 10.24 -3.27 10.33
CA ALA A 635 10.98 -3.49 11.57
C ALA A 635 11.99 -2.37 11.87
N GLN A 636 12.71 -1.91 10.84
CA GLN A 636 13.69 -0.84 10.98
C GLN A 636 13.04 0.56 11.07
N SER A 637 12.06 0.87 10.20
CA SER A 637 11.43 2.20 10.12
C SER A 637 10.57 2.51 11.34
N GLN A 638 9.90 1.49 11.89
CA GLN A 638 9.05 1.59 13.08
C GLN A 638 9.79 1.23 14.38
N ASN A 639 11.10 0.92 14.30
CA ASN A 639 11.90 0.42 15.41
C ASN A 639 11.19 -0.71 16.22
N ILE A 640 10.68 -1.72 15.51
CA ILE A 640 9.97 -2.85 16.11
C ILE A 640 11.01 -3.77 16.76
N VAL A 641 11.01 -3.79 18.09
CA VAL A 641 11.97 -4.57 18.88
C VAL A 641 11.40 -5.89 19.38
N PHE A 642 10.08 -6.06 19.33
CA PHE A 642 9.39 -7.25 19.80
C PHE A 642 8.03 -7.45 19.11
N VAL A 643 7.63 -8.71 18.88
CA VAL A 643 6.29 -9.10 18.41
C VAL A 643 5.62 -10.03 19.41
N ALA A 644 4.43 -9.69 19.90
CA ALA A 644 3.62 -10.56 20.78
C ALA A 644 2.40 -11.08 20.02
N HIS A 645 2.22 -12.40 19.95
CA HIS A 645 1.00 -13.03 19.44
C HIS A 645 0.09 -13.41 20.59
N LEU A 646 -1.19 -13.01 20.54
CA LEU A 646 -2.12 -13.07 21.68
C LEU A 646 -2.84 -14.41 21.87
N GLY A 647 -2.71 -15.35 20.95
CA GLY A 647 -3.31 -16.68 21.05
C GLY A 647 -4.41 -16.87 20.02
N ASP A 648 -5.13 -17.98 20.12
CA ASP A 648 -5.99 -18.49 19.05
C ASP A 648 -5.31 -18.38 17.69
N ILE A 649 -4.21 -19.11 17.60
CA ILE A 649 -3.34 -19.16 16.42
C ILE A 649 -4.07 -19.85 15.26
N GLN A 650 -4.97 -20.77 15.57
CA GLN A 650 -5.79 -21.53 14.63
C GLN A 650 -7.17 -21.82 15.25
N ASP A 651 -8.15 -22.26 14.46
CA ASP A 651 -9.55 -22.39 14.87
C ASP A 651 -9.93 -23.82 15.30
N ASP A 652 -9.34 -24.84 14.68
CA ASP A 652 -9.60 -26.26 14.98
C ASP A 652 -8.33 -26.99 15.40
N TYR A 653 -8.15 -27.19 16.73
CA TYR A 653 -6.89 -27.60 17.35
C TYR A 653 -6.22 -28.84 16.72
N ASP A 654 -7.00 -29.76 16.14
CA ASP A 654 -6.53 -30.99 15.52
C ASP A 654 -6.27 -30.87 14.00
N ASN A 655 -6.44 -29.68 13.42
CA ASN A 655 -6.31 -29.44 11.98
C ASN A 655 -4.87 -29.02 11.59
N PRO A 656 -4.05 -29.93 11.03
CA PRO A 656 -2.66 -29.64 10.73
C PRO A 656 -2.46 -28.59 9.62
N ALA A 657 -3.46 -28.34 8.76
CA ALA A 657 -3.35 -27.36 7.70
C ALA A 657 -3.35 -25.93 8.26
N GLN A 658 -4.21 -25.65 9.25
CA GLN A 658 -4.29 -24.34 9.89
C GLN A 658 -3.00 -24.05 10.67
N TRP A 659 -2.51 -25.04 11.43
CA TRP A 659 -1.22 -24.94 12.11
C TRP A 659 -0.04 -24.69 11.16
N GLN A 660 -0.04 -25.31 9.98
CA GLN A 660 0.99 -25.08 8.97
C GLN A 660 0.91 -23.66 8.40
N ASN A 661 -0.30 -23.16 8.11
CA ASN A 661 -0.51 -21.77 7.67
C ASN A 661 0.03 -20.77 8.71
N ALA A 662 -0.31 -20.94 9.98
CA ALA A 662 0.18 -20.10 11.07
C ALA A 662 1.70 -20.15 11.21
N LYS A 663 2.28 -21.35 11.11
CA LYS A 663 3.74 -21.54 11.19
C LYS A 663 4.46 -20.85 10.04
N ASP A 664 3.93 -20.92 8.83
CA ASP A 664 4.51 -20.28 7.66
C ASP A 664 4.44 -18.75 7.75
N ALA A 665 3.33 -18.18 8.24
CA ALA A 665 3.23 -16.74 8.51
C ALA A 665 4.23 -16.29 9.58
N MET A 666 4.29 -16.98 10.73
CA MET A 666 5.22 -16.63 11.81
C MET A 666 6.69 -16.88 11.45
N ALA A 667 6.98 -17.74 10.47
CA ALA A 667 8.34 -17.95 9.97
C ALA A 667 8.93 -16.68 9.32
N ILE A 668 8.09 -15.75 8.83
CA ILE A 668 8.53 -14.46 8.28
C ILE A 668 9.17 -13.61 9.39
N ILE A 669 8.51 -13.49 10.54
CA ILE A 669 9.04 -12.77 11.72
C ILE A 669 10.35 -13.42 12.20
N ARG A 670 10.37 -14.76 12.29
CA ARG A 670 11.58 -15.50 12.67
C ARG A 670 12.74 -15.24 11.71
N THR A 671 12.47 -15.24 10.40
CA THR A 671 13.48 -15.03 9.36
C THR A 671 14.01 -13.60 9.37
N ALA A 672 13.16 -12.62 9.69
CA ALA A 672 13.54 -11.23 9.90
C ALA A 672 14.42 -11.02 11.15
N GLY A 673 14.53 -12.04 12.02
CA GLY A 673 15.36 -11.98 13.22
C GLY A 673 14.76 -11.12 14.35
N ILE A 674 13.47 -10.82 14.29
CA ILE A 674 12.77 -10.01 15.28
C ILE A 674 12.44 -10.89 16.49
N PRO A 675 12.77 -10.50 17.72
CA PRO A 675 12.31 -11.20 18.92
C PRO A 675 10.78 -11.30 18.96
N TYR A 676 10.25 -12.48 19.29
CA TYR A 676 8.81 -12.67 19.33
C TYR A 676 8.37 -13.69 20.38
N SER A 677 7.08 -13.65 20.72
CA SER A 677 6.41 -14.67 21.52
C SER A 677 5.11 -15.13 20.89
N VAL A 678 4.72 -16.36 21.26
CA VAL A 678 3.43 -16.95 20.91
C VAL A 678 2.89 -17.63 22.16
N VAL A 679 1.65 -17.33 22.53
CA VAL A 679 0.91 -17.96 23.62
C VAL A 679 -0.25 -18.75 23.02
N PRO A 680 -0.61 -19.94 23.54
CA PRO A 680 -1.80 -20.65 23.06
C PRO A 680 -3.08 -19.99 23.62
N GLY A 681 -4.10 -19.89 22.77
CA GLY A 681 -5.47 -19.59 23.16
C GLY A 681 -6.30 -20.82 23.47
N ASN A 682 -7.62 -20.65 23.63
CA ASN A 682 -8.50 -21.78 23.93
C ASN A 682 -8.74 -22.69 22.72
N HIS A 683 -8.51 -22.21 21.50
CA HIS A 683 -8.54 -23.04 20.29
C HIS A 683 -7.25 -23.85 20.09
N ASP A 684 -6.13 -23.46 20.72
CA ASP A 684 -4.78 -23.98 20.42
C ASP A 684 -4.36 -25.21 21.22
N LEU A 685 -5.21 -25.66 22.13
CA LEU A 685 -4.98 -26.80 22.99
C LEU A 685 -6.30 -27.49 23.30
N ASN A 686 -6.24 -28.73 23.74
CA ASN A 686 -7.44 -29.36 24.29
C ASN A 686 -7.73 -28.75 25.67
N PHE A 687 -8.72 -27.87 25.74
CA PHE A 687 -8.96 -27.07 26.95
C PHE A 687 -9.36 -27.88 28.18
N GLU A 688 -10.10 -28.97 27.98
CA GLU A 688 -10.54 -29.85 29.06
C GLU A 688 -9.37 -30.63 29.69
N THR A 689 -8.43 -31.09 28.86
CA THR A 689 -7.32 -31.95 29.30
C THR A 689 -6.00 -31.20 29.50
N GLY A 690 -5.87 -29.99 28.96
CA GLY A 690 -4.62 -29.23 28.88
C GLY A 690 -3.61 -29.80 27.87
N ASP A 691 -4.06 -30.59 26.88
CA ASP A 691 -3.15 -31.16 25.87
C ASP A 691 -2.64 -30.09 24.90
N THR A 692 -1.33 -29.87 24.93
CA THR A 692 -0.58 -28.88 24.13
C THR A 692 0.19 -29.51 22.97
N THR A 693 -0.03 -30.80 22.66
CA THR A 693 0.77 -31.56 21.69
C THR A 693 0.87 -30.90 20.32
N MET A 694 -0.25 -30.36 19.80
CA MET A 694 -0.25 -29.69 18.49
C MET A 694 0.49 -28.35 18.55
N PHE A 695 0.22 -27.51 19.55
CA PHE A 695 0.97 -26.29 19.80
C PHE A 695 2.49 -26.55 19.90
N ASP A 696 2.91 -27.54 20.68
CA ASP A 696 4.32 -27.90 20.85
C ASP A 696 4.93 -28.57 19.61
N THR A 697 4.13 -29.09 18.69
CA THR A 697 4.62 -29.62 17.41
C THR A 697 4.96 -28.50 16.44
N PHE A 698 4.14 -27.45 16.38
CA PHE A 698 4.31 -26.35 15.42
C PHE A 698 5.14 -25.19 15.97
N PHE A 699 5.02 -24.90 17.27
CA PHE A 699 5.75 -23.87 18.01
C PHE A 699 6.52 -24.44 19.22
N PRO A 700 7.40 -25.45 19.03
CA PRO A 700 8.16 -26.06 20.11
C PRO A 700 9.09 -25.03 20.79
N TYR A 701 9.31 -25.17 22.10
CA TYR A 701 10.29 -24.36 22.84
C TYR A 701 11.71 -24.46 22.25
N THR A 702 12.02 -25.55 21.55
CA THR A 702 13.32 -25.75 20.88
C THR A 702 13.56 -24.77 19.73
N ASP A 703 12.51 -24.21 19.13
CA ASP A 703 12.65 -23.18 18.09
C ASP A 703 13.20 -21.86 18.64
N PHE A 704 13.00 -21.62 19.93
CA PHE A 704 13.47 -20.45 20.66
C PHE A 704 14.78 -20.70 21.43
N THR A 705 15.16 -21.97 21.59
CA THR A 705 16.36 -22.34 22.34
C THR A 705 17.62 -21.81 21.65
N GLY A 706 18.41 -21.04 22.40
CA GLY A 706 19.63 -20.40 21.91
C GLY A 706 19.44 -18.96 21.42
N CYS A 707 18.18 -18.50 21.28
CA CYS A 707 17.90 -17.08 21.12
C CYS A 707 18.26 -16.33 22.42
N SER A 708 19.10 -15.28 22.33
CA SER A 708 19.57 -14.54 23.51
C SER A 708 18.46 -13.84 24.30
N TRP A 709 17.33 -13.59 23.63
CA TRP A 709 16.13 -12.97 24.20
C TRP A 709 15.15 -14.00 24.77
N TYR A 710 15.35 -15.31 24.60
CA TYR A 710 14.45 -16.33 25.16
C TYR A 710 14.94 -16.76 26.54
N GLY A 711 14.18 -16.45 27.58
CA GLY A 711 14.60 -16.65 28.97
C GLY A 711 14.24 -18.02 29.53
N GLY A 712 13.14 -18.62 29.06
CA GLY A 712 12.73 -19.97 29.44
C GLY A 712 11.21 -20.16 29.37
N HIS A 713 10.77 -21.36 29.75
CA HIS A 713 9.39 -21.83 29.58
C HIS A 713 8.92 -22.74 30.71
N TYR A 714 7.62 -22.96 30.72
CA TYR A 714 6.93 -23.89 31.60
C TYR A 714 5.69 -24.50 30.92
N PRO A 715 5.41 -25.81 31.14
CA PRO A 715 6.28 -26.80 31.79
C PRO A 715 7.55 -27.10 30.97
N GLU A 716 8.52 -27.84 31.53
CA GLU A 716 9.82 -28.11 30.88
C GLU A 716 9.70 -28.68 29.45
N SER A 717 8.59 -29.35 29.14
CA SER A 717 8.31 -29.96 27.85
C SER A 717 7.58 -29.07 26.84
N SER A 718 7.07 -27.89 27.24
CA SER A 718 6.11 -27.12 26.43
C SER A 718 6.39 -25.62 26.43
N ASN A 719 6.14 -24.95 25.31
CA ASN A 719 6.28 -23.49 25.22
C ASN A 719 5.01 -22.73 25.67
N ALA A 720 4.00 -23.44 26.21
CA ALA A 720 2.67 -22.89 26.50
C ALA A 720 2.69 -21.72 27.50
N SER A 721 3.64 -21.70 28.44
CA SER A 721 4.02 -20.48 29.17
C SER A 721 5.50 -20.25 28.96
N SER A 722 5.90 -19.00 28.72
CA SER A 722 7.29 -18.66 28.41
C SER A 722 7.60 -17.22 28.76
N TYR A 723 8.88 -16.87 28.84
CA TYR A 723 9.27 -15.48 28.97
C TYR A 723 10.43 -15.11 28.07
N GLN A 724 10.39 -13.88 27.60
CA GLN A 724 11.40 -13.28 26.75
C GLN A 724 11.94 -12.00 27.41
N LEU A 725 13.20 -11.70 27.14
CA LEU A 725 13.93 -10.54 27.65
C LEU A 725 14.39 -9.70 26.48
N PHE A 726 14.12 -8.39 26.53
CA PHE A 726 14.68 -7.45 25.59
C PHE A 726 15.06 -6.15 26.30
N SER A 727 15.91 -5.37 25.64
CA SER A 727 16.33 -4.06 26.12
C SER A 727 16.30 -3.09 24.95
N ALA A 728 15.68 -1.93 25.13
CA ALA A 728 15.57 -0.90 24.11
C ALA A 728 15.63 0.48 24.76
N LEU A 729 16.41 1.39 24.17
CA LEU A 729 16.57 2.78 24.65
C LEU A 729 16.84 2.89 26.16
N GLY A 730 17.73 2.04 26.68
CA GLY A 730 18.12 2.02 28.10
C GLY A 730 17.05 1.43 29.05
N GLN A 731 15.96 0.89 28.51
CA GLN A 731 14.90 0.24 29.29
C GLN A 731 15.00 -1.28 29.15
N ASP A 732 14.94 -1.97 30.28
CA ASP A 732 14.95 -3.43 30.35
C ASP A 732 13.52 -3.97 30.55
N PHE A 733 13.12 -4.89 29.68
CA PHE A 733 11.81 -5.52 29.70
C PHE A 733 11.88 -7.03 29.88
N ILE A 734 10.80 -7.57 30.42
CA ILE A 734 10.44 -8.97 30.37
C ILE A 734 9.02 -9.10 29.80
N VAL A 735 8.85 -9.96 28.80
CA VAL A 735 7.54 -10.36 28.28
C VAL A 735 7.24 -11.74 28.85
N LEU A 736 6.16 -11.89 29.61
CA LEU A 736 5.77 -13.14 30.25
C LEU A 736 4.46 -13.65 29.64
N ASN A 737 4.54 -14.71 28.84
CA ASN A 737 3.39 -15.38 28.26
C ASN A 737 2.82 -16.40 29.25
N LEU A 738 1.52 -16.33 29.50
CA LEU A 738 0.80 -17.22 30.40
C LEU A 738 -0.32 -17.93 29.64
N VAL A 739 -0.36 -19.26 29.80
CA VAL A 739 -1.43 -20.10 29.26
C VAL A 739 -2.79 -19.73 29.88
N CYS A 740 -3.84 -19.67 29.07
CA CYS A 740 -5.18 -19.31 29.53
C CYS A 740 -5.94 -20.47 30.19
N ALA A 741 -5.54 -21.72 29.93
CA ALA A 741 -6.17 -22.92 30.48
C ALA A 741 -5.99 -23.03 32.01
N PRO A 742 -7.08 -23.10 32.80
CA PRO A 742 -7.00 -23.06 34.27
C PRO A 742 -6.09 -24.13 34.88
N ALA A 743 -6.11 -25.36 34.36
CA ALA A 743 -5.31 -26.46 34.87
C ALA A 743 -3.81 -26.20 34.69
N LEU A 744 -3.40 -25.78 33.48
CA LEU A 744 -2.00 -25.47 33.18
C LEU A 744 -1.55 -24.19 33.87
N LEU A 745 -2.42 -23.18 33.95
CA LEU A 745 -2.12 -21.92 34.65
C LEU A 745 -1.87 -22.14 36.14
N ALA A 746 -2.66 -23.00 36.79
CA ALA A 746 -2.49 -23.32 38.20
C ALA A 746 -1.08 -23.87 38.47
N GLU A 747 -0.56 -24.70 37.58
CA GLU A 747 0.81 -25.24 37.66
C GLU A 747 1.87 -24.18 37.33
N ALA A 748 1.60 -23.31 36.36
CA ALA A 748 2.51 -22.25 35.93
C ALA A 748 2.59 -21.06 36.92
N THR A 749 1.60 -20.91 37.83
CA THR A 749 1.47 -19.73 38.69
C THR A 749 2.69 -19.50 39.59
N ASP A 750 3.20 -20.54 40.24
CA ASP A 750 4.37 -20.42 41.12
C ASP A 750 5.64 -20.11 40.33
N TRP A 751 5.78 -20.72 39.14
CA TRP A 751 6.87 -20.44 38.22
C TRP A 751 6.85 -18.99 37.74
N ALA A 752 5.69 -18.50 37.28
CA ALA A 752 5.49 -17.13 36.83
C ALA A 752 5.83 -16.10 37.91
N ASN A 753 5.36 -16.35 39.14
CA ASN A 753 5.70 -15.52 40.31
C ASN A 753 7.21 -15.53 40.59
N GLY A 754 7.86 -16.69 40.46
CA GLY A 754 9.32 -16.82 40.60
C GLY A 754 10.08 -16.03 39.54
N VAL A 755 9.64 -16.08 38.28
CA VAL A 755 10.22 -15.33 37.15
C VAL A 755 10.09 -13.81 37.38
N LEU A 756 8.90 -13.31 37.71
CA LEU A 756 8.68 -11.89 37.96
C LEU A 756 9.48 -11.38 39.17
N THR A 757 9.64 -12.21 40.20
CA THR A 757 10.50 -11.91 41.35
C THR A 757 11.99 -11.85 40.94
N GLN A 758 12.44 -12.82 40.14
CA GLN A 758 13.83 -12.89 39.66
C GLN A 758 14.20 -11.65 38.83
N TYR A 759 13.29 -11.19 37.98
CA TYR A 759 13.48 -10.04 37.09
C TYR A 759 12.72 -8.79 37.59
N SER A 760 12.66 -8.61 38.91
CA SER A 760 11.98 -7.47 39.56
C SER A 760 12.55 -6.09 39.16
N ASP A 761 13.74 -6.05 38.59
CA ASP A 761 14.42 -4.87 38.05
C ASP A 761 13.99 -4.51 36.61
N ARG A 762 13.27 -5.41 35.93
CA ARG A 762 12.76 -5.23 34.56
C ARG A 762 11.27 -4.89 34.56
N LYS A 763 10.83 -4.04 33.65
CA LYS A 763 9.39 -3.78 33.42
C LYS A 763 8.76 -5.01 32.77
N ALA A 764 7.70 -5.53 33.36
CA ALA A 764 7.04 -6.75 32.91
C ALA A 764 5.77 -6.44 32.12
N ILE A 765 5.69 -7.04 30.93
CA ILE A 765 4.50 -7.09 30.09
C ILE A 765 4.00 -8.53 30.14
N VAL A 766 2.80 -8.73 30.67
CA VAL A 766 2.16 -10.06 30.68
C VAL A 766 1.37 -10.22 29.39
N VAL A 767 1.50 -11.35 28.73
CA VAL A 767 0.74 -11.71 27.53
C VAL A 767 -0.07 -12.96 27.85
N THR A 768 -1.37 -12.93 27.62
CA THR A 768 -2.27 -14.07 27.85
C THR A 768 -3.44 -13.96 26.91
N HIS A 769 -4.05 -15.07 26.56
CA HIS A 769 -5.13 -15.06 25.58
C HIS A 769 -6.40 -14.35 26.08
N GLY A 770 -7.08 -14.85 27.12
CA GLY A 770 -8.20 -14.13 27.72
C GLY A 770 -7.90 -13.52 29.08
N TYR A 771 -8.21 -12.24 29.25
CA TYR A 771 -7.99 -11.53 30.52
C TYR A 771 -9.06 -10.48 30.85
N ILE A 772 -9.38 -9.56 29.92
CA ILE A 772 -10.35 -8.47 30.14
C ILE A 772 -11.31 -8.37 28.96
N LYS A 773 -12.53 -7.89 29.21
CA LYS A 773 -13.60 -7.69 28.22
C LYS A 773 -13.67 -6.22 27.76
N PRO A 774 -14.38 -5.91 26.65
CA PRO A 774 -14.61 -4.54 26.18
C PRO A 774 -15.28 -3.61 27.21
N ASN A 775 -16.02 -4.16 28.18
CA ASN A 775 -16.64 -3.39 29.26
C ASN A 775 -15.71 -3.16 30.48
N GLY A 776 -14.46 -3.65 30.44
CA GLY A 776 -13.48 -3.56 31.52
C GLY A 776 -13.60 -4.61 32.62
N GLU A 777 -14.53 -5.56 32.51
CA GLU A 777 -14.64 -6.69 33.44
C GLU A 777 -13.65 -7.80 33.07
N TYR A 778 -13.13 -8.52 34.06
CA TYR A 778 -12.26 -9.67 33.81
C TYR A 778 -12.99 -10.80 33.08
N ALA A 779 -12.35 -11.33 32.03
CA ALA A 779 -12.79 -12.51 31.33
C ALA A 779 -12.35 -13.76 32.09
N GLY A 780 -13.32 -14.53 32.61
CA GLY A 780 -13.07 -15.79 33.31
C GLY A 780 -14.22 -16.77 33.05
N GLY A 781 -13.94 -18.07 33.14
CA GLY A 781 -14.94 -19.10 32.86
C GLY A 781 -14.30 -20.45 32.56
N ASP A 782 -14.98 -21.22 31.71
CA ASP A 782 -14.56 -22.56 31.27
C ASP A 782 -13.58 -22.51 30.08
N ASP A 783 -13.20 -21.31 29.61
CA ASP A 783 -12.40 -21.04 28.40
C ASP A 783 -11.21 -20.09 28.66
N VAL A 784 -11.23 -19.28 29.74
CA VAL A 784 -10.13 -18.36 30.09
C VAL A 784 -9.98 -18.10 31.60
N SER A 785 -8.82 -17.58 32.00
CA SER A 785 -8.41 -17.48 33.41
C SER A 785 -8.07 -16.05 33.90
N GLY A 786 -8.66 -15.00 33.31
CA GLY A 786 -8.35 -13.60 33.62
C GLY A 786 -8.36 -13.24 35.11
N PRO A 787 -9.43 -13.53 35.89
CA PRO A 787 -9.46 -13.27 37.33
C PRO A 787 -8.31 -13.94 38.09
N ALA A 788 -7.95 -15.18 37.74
CA ALA A 788 -6.88 -15.92 38.40
C ALA A 788 -5.50 -15.33 38.07
N ILE A 789 -5.26 -14.94 36.82
CA ILE A 789 -4.04 -14.25 36.39
C ILE A 789 -3.89 -12.91 37.13
N HIS A 790 -4.97 -12.13 37.19
CA HIS A 790 -4.98 -10.86 37.89
C HIS A 790 -4.65 -11.02 39.37
N GLU A 791 -5.44 -11.85 40.07
CA GLU A 791 -5.39 -12.00 41.52
C GLU A 791 -4.11 -12.69 42.01
N ASN A 792 -3.61 -13.68 41.27
CA ASN A 792 -2.54 -14.53 41.75
C ASN A 792 -1.15 -14.18 41.24
N ILE A 793 -1.06 -13.38 40.16
CA ILE A 793 0.19 -13.04 39.50
C ILE A 793 0.29 -11.52 39.33
N VAL A 794 -0.49 -10.93 38.41
CA VAL A 794 -0.31 -9.53 37.96
C VAL A 794 -0.29 -8.54 39.11
N LYS A 795 -1.28 -8.56 40.00
CA LYS A 795 -1.38 -7.55 41.06
C LYS A 795 -0.31 -7.67 42.14
N LYS A 796 0.38 -8.81 42.25
CA LYS A 796 1.37 -9.08 43.31
C LYS A 796 2.74 -8.49 43.00
N HIS A 797 3.01 -8.15 41.75
CA HIS A 797 4.34 -7.76 41.28
C HIS A 797 4.40 -6.30 40.88
N SER A 798 5.24 -5.53 41.57
CA SER A 798 5.39 -4.09 41.36
C SER A 798 5.96 -3.72 39.99
N ASN A 799 6.64 -4.67 39.35
CA ASN A 799 7.29 -4.46 38.06
C ASN A 799 6.38 -4.80 36.87
N VAL A 800 5.18 -5.36 37.08
CA VAL A 800 4.19 -5.53 36.01
C VAL A 800 3.58 -4.17 35.67
N VAL A 801 3.69 -3.80 34.39
CA VAL A 801 3.22 -2.49 33.88
C VAL A 801 2.08 -2.64 32.88
N ALA A 802 1.96 -3.78 32.21
CA ALA A 802 0.89 -4.00 31.24
C ALA A 802 0.50 -5.49 31.14
N VAL A 803 -0.75 -5.73 30.75
CA VAL A 803 -1.29 -7.04 30.35
C VAL A 803 -1.90 -6.89 28.95
N LEU A 804 -1.41 -7.68 27.99
CA LEU A 804 -1.92 -7.76 26.62
C LEU A 804 -2.77 -9.02 26.48
N CYS A 805 -3.98 -8.90 25.92
CA CYS A 805 -4.87 -10.02 25.68
C CYS A 805 -5.79 -9.87 24.46
N GLY A 806 -6.32 -10.99 24.01
CA GLY A 806 -7.31 -11.15 22.95
C GLY A 806 -8.58 -11.84 23.46
N HIS A 807 -9.04 -12.88 22.77
CA HIS A 807 -10.17 -13.79 23.07
C HIS A 807 -11.57 -13.17 23.03
N VAL A 808 -11.74 -12.00 23.63
CA VAL A 808 -13.04 -11.32 23.68
C VAL A 808 -13.06 -10.26 22.60
N GLY A 809 -13.84 -10.51 21.54
CA GLY A 809 -13.98 -9.60 20.40
C GLY A 809 -14.17 -8.13 20.82
N GLY A 810 -13.33 -7.26 20.25
CA GLY A 810 -13.33 -5.82 20.49
C GLY A 810 -12.02 -5.27 21.05
N GLN A 811 -12.08 -4.02 21.49
CA GLN A 811 -10.94 -3.27 21.98
C GLN A 811 -11.23 -2.74 23.39
N TYR A 812 -10.21 -2.68 24.23
CA TYR A 812 -10.29 -2.04 25.54
C TYR A 812 -8.93 -1.55 26.00
N HIS A 813 -8.90 -0.39 26.63
CA HIS A 813 -7.76 0.05 27.41
C HIS A 813 -8.22 0.58 28.77
N GLY A 814 -7.58 0.12 29.84
CA GLY A 814 -7.91 0.51 31.21
C GLY A 814 -6.73 0.34 32.15
N THR A 815 -6.94 0.64 33.44
CA THR A 815 -5.89 0.54 34.45
C THR A 815 -6.38 -0.11 35.73
N ASP A 816 -5.54 -0.95 36.31
CA ASP A 816 -5.63 -1.36 37.71
C ASP A 816 -4.52 -0.74 38.56
N THR A 817 -4.65 -0.93 39.87
CA THR A 817 -3.59 -0.67 40.85
C THR A 817 -3.13 -1.99 41.46
N GLY A 818 -1.86 -2.34 41.27
CA GLY A 818 -1.24 -3.48 41.93
C GLY A 818 -1.10 -3.29 43.45
N GLU A 819 -0.83 -4.36 44.18
CA GLU A 819 -0.70 -4.36 45.65
C GLU A 819 0.45 -3.46 46.15
N SER A 820 1.44 -3.20 45.29
CA SER A 820 2.55 -2.28 45.57
C SER A 820 2.27 -0.84 45.17
N GLY A 821 1.06 -0.54 44.67
CA GLY A 821 0.66 0.79 44.22
C GLY A 821 1.10 1.16 42.79
N ASN A 822 1.68 0.20 42.04
CA ASN A 822 1.99 0.37 40.63
C ASN A 822 0.72 0.38 39.78
N THR A 823 0.72 1.17 38.71
CA THR A 823 -0.33 1.13 37.69
C THR A 823 -0.07 -0.03 36.74
N VAL A 824 -1.11 -0.82 36.47
CA VAL A 824 -1.09 -1.90 35.46
C VAL A 824 -2.06 -1.52 34.35
N TYR A 825 -1.56 -1.46 33.11
CA TYR A 825 -2.39 -1.22 31.93
C TYR A 825 -3.01 -2.52 31.42
N ASN A 826 -4.32 -2.59 31.31
CA ASN A 826 -5.02 -3.74 30.73
C ASN A 826 -5.44 -3.41 29.31
N LEU A 827 -4.98 -4.22 28.35
CA LEU A 827 -5.03 -3.89 26.93
C LEU A 827 -5.60 -5.07 26.14
N LEU A 828 -6.86 -4.94 25.72
CA LEU A 828 -7.55 -5.90 24.87
C LEU A 828 -7.41 -5.49 23.40
N THR A 829 -6.97 -6.42 22.57
CA THR A 829 -6.78 -6.26 21.13
C THR A 829 -7.28 -7.52 20.42
N ASP A 830 -8.58 -7.55 20.11
CA ASP A 830 -9.19 -8.63 19.35
C ASP A 830 -10.10 -8.05 18.25
N TYR A 831 -9.85 -8.48 17.02
CA TYR A 831 -10.53 -7.97 15.82
C TYR A 831 -11.36 -9.04 15.12
N THR A 832 -11.45 -10.25 15.67
CA THR A 832 -12.05 -11.43 15.02
C THR A 832 -13.48 -11.22 14.53
N ASP A 833 -14.26 -10.39 15.23
CA ASP A 833 -15.64 -10.02 14.86
C ASP A 833 -15.74 -9.14 13.60
N LEU A 834 -14.63 -8.60 13.08
CA LEU A 834 -14.63 -7.81 11.85
C LEU A 834 -14.53 -8.71 10.60
N PRO A 835 -14.92 -8.22 9.40
CA PRO A 835 -14.90 -9.02 8.18
C PRO A 835 -13.55 -9.69 7.89
N ASN A 836 -13.59 -10.81 7.16
CA ASN A 836 -12.42 -11.60 6.78
C ASN A 836 -11.58 -12.07 7.99
N GLY A 837 -12.23 -12.39 9.12
CA GLY A 837 -11.55 -12.81 10.35
C GLY A 837 -10.82 -11.70 11.09
N GLY A 838 -11.15 -10.44 10.80
CA GLY A 838 -10.52 -9.27 11.44
C GLY A 838 -9.77 -8.34 10.51
N ASN A 839 -9.89 -8.51 9.18
CA ASN A 839 -9.31 -7.61 8.18
C ASN A 839 -7.81 -7.31 8.34
N GLY A 840 -7.04 -8.18 9.02
CA GLY A 840 -5.60 -7.99 9.21
C GLY A 840 -5.22 -6.83 10.11
N TRP A 841 -6.10 -6.34 11.00
CA TRP A 841 -5.74 -5.33 12.00
C TRP A 841 -4.69 -5.84 12.98
N LEU A 842 -3.68 -5.03 13.27
CA LEU A 842 -2.65 -5.26 14.29
C LEU A 842 -2.43 -4.01 15.13
N ARG A 843 -1.89 -4.18 16.33
CA ARG A 843 -1.62 -3.06 17.25
C ARG A 843 -0.13 -2.81 17.42
N LEU A 844 0.25 -1.55 17.43
CA LEU A 844 1.59 -1.08 17.71
C LEU A 844 1.59 -0.28 19.02
N TYR A 845 2.41 -0.70 19.97
CA TYR A 845 2.69 0.08 21.18
C TYR A 845 4.08 0.68 21.06
N GLN A 846 4.13 1.99 20.82
CA GLN A 846 5.35 2.78 20.72
C GLN A 846 5.69 3.36 22.10
N PHE A 847 6.83 2.96 22.65
CA PHE A 847 7.31 3.38 23.97
C PHE A 847 8.27 4.54 23.80
N TYR A 848 7.98 5.69 24.42
CA TYR A 848 8.81 6.90 24.38
C TYR A 848 9.43 7.17 25.76
N PRO A 849 10.64 6.67 26.05
CA PRO A 849 11.21 6.74 27.40
C PRO A 849 11.44 8.16 27.91
N VAL A 850 11.88 9.07 27.04
CA VAL A 850 12.14 10.47 27.39
C VAL A 850 10.86 11.19 27.79
N GLN A 851 9.75 10.87 27.12
CA GLN A 851 8.47 11.55 27.30
C GLN A 851 7.57 10.87 28.35
N ASN A 852 8.01 9.71 28.88
CA ASN A 852 7.24 8.90 29.83
C ASN A 852 5.85 8.53 29.34
N LYS A 853 5.76 8.10 28.07
CA LYS A 853 4.50 7.66 27.47
C LYS A 853 4.63 6.40 26.62
N ILE A 854 3.50 5.73 26.44
CA ILE A 854 3.27 4.70 25.41
C ILE A 854 2.19 5.27 24.48
N GLN A 855 2.42 5.22 23.17
CA GLN A 855 1.43 5.54 22.16
C GLN A 855 0.95 4.25 21.51
N ALA A 856 -0.36 4.04 21.50
CA ALA A 856 -1.01 2.93 20.83
C ALA A 856 -1.48 3.36 19.45
N VAL A 857 -1.20 2.55 18.43
CA VAL A 857 -1.62 2.78 17.05
C VAL A 857 -2.09 1.46 16.44
N THR A 858 -3.30 1.43 15.88
CA THR A 858 -3.87 0.24 15.24
C THR A 858 -3.86 0.40 13.72
N TYR A 859 -3.29 -0.57 13.01
CA TYR A 859 -3.14 -0.55 11.56
C TYR A 859 -3.52 -1.89 10.93
N SER A 860 -4.14 -1.87 9.75
CA SER A 860 -4.33 -3.06 8.93
C SER A 860 -3.46 -2.99 7.68
N PRO A 861 -2.45 -3.86 7.53
CA PRO A 861 -1.71 -4.01 6.29
C PRO A 861 -2.56 -4.56 5.13
N TYR A 862 -3.66 -5.27 5.45
CA TYR A 862 -4.55 -5.84 4.45
C TYR A 862 -5.43 -4.78 3.80
N LEU A 863 -6.03 -3.90 4.60
CA LEU A 863 -6.82 -2.76 4.14
C LEU A 863 -5.97 -1.54 3.78
N ASP A 864 -4.72 -1.51 4.27
CA ASP A 864 -3.81 -0.38 4.22
C ASP A 864 -4.43 0.88 4.87
N GLN A 865 -5.02 0.69 6.06
CA GLN A 865 -5.76 1.70 6.80
C GLN A 865 -5.38 1.72 8.29
N TYR A 866 -5.40 2.89 8.91
CA TYR A 866 -5.35 3.04 10.37
C TYR A 866 -6.74 3.09 10.97
N ASP A 867 -6.91 2.52 12.16
CA ASP A 867 -8.07 2.79 13.00
C ASP A 867 -7.81 4.11 13.70
N THR A 868 -8.53 5.15 13.27
CA THR A 868 -8.44 6.51 13.80
C THR A 868 -9.44 6.78 14.92
N GLY A 869 -10.21 5.75 15.33
CA GLY A 869 -11.08 5.83 16.49
C GLY A 869 -10.30 5.97 17.79
N ALA A 870 -11.01 6.37 18.85
CA ALA A 870 -10.41 6.56 20.18
C ALA A 870 -9.78 5.28 20.74
N ASP A 871 -10.33 4.11 20.39
CA ASP A 871 -9.77 2.81 20.80
C ASP A 871 -8.64 2.34 19.89
N GLY A 872 -8.58 2.83 18.65
CA GLY A 872 -7.51 2.55 17.69
C GLY A 872 -6.23 3.36 17.96
N GLN A 873 -6.37 4.57 18.50
CA GLN A 873 -5.26 5.48 18.79
C GLN A 873 -5.40 6.18 20.14
N PHE A 874 -4.49 5.89 21.07
CA PHE A 874 -4.49 6.49 22.42
C PHE A 874 -3.09 6.57 23.03
N GLU A 875 -2.95 7.35 24.11
CA GLU A 875 -1.70 7.49 24.86
C GLU A 875 -1.87 7.02 26.31
N LEU A 876 -0.83 6.36 26.83
CA LEU A 876 -0.72 5.91 28.22
C LEU A 876 0.53 6.52 28.87
N SER A 877 0.47 6.86 30.15
CA SER A 877 1.61 7.46 30.87
C SER A 877 2.45 6.41 31.62
N LEU A 878 3.59 6.01 31.08
CA LEU A 878 4.49 5.07 31.76
C LEU A 878 5.79 5.76 32.18
N GLN A 879 6.14 5.68 33.46
CA GLN A 879 7.42 6.20 33.95
C GLN A 879 8.57 5.26 33.59
N PHE A 880 9.61 5.80 32.97
CA PHE A 880 10.84 5.08 32.64
C PHE A 880 11.98 5.52 33.55
N SER A 881 12.87 4.57 33.84
CA SER A 881 13.99 4.75 34.75
C SER A 881 15.24 4.99 33.92
N ASN A 882 16.04 6.01 34.22
CA ASN A 882 17.19 6.42 33.40
C ASN A 882 16.81 6.55 31.91
N PRO A 883 15.85 7.44 31.54
CA PRO A 883 15.74 7.80 30.13
C PRO A 883 17.14 8.24 29.67
N PRO A 884 17.61 7.88 28.46
CA PRO A 884 18.88 8.40 27.97
C PRO A 884 18.83 9.91 28.14
N GLU A 885 19.63 10.43 29.06
CA GLU A 885 19.66 11.85 29.35
C GLU A 885 20.05 12.48 28.01
N GLU A 886 19.14 13.28 27.44
CA GLU A 886 19.43 14.03 26.21
C GLU A 886 20.71 14.80 26.52
N GLN A 887 21.82 14.35 25.93
CA GLN A 887 23.10 14.96 26.20
C GLN A 887 23.01 16.41 25.70
N THR A 888 23.54 17.34 26.47
CA THR A 888 23.50 18.74 26.06
C THR A 888 24.45 18.90 24.88
N PRO A 889 23.96 19.33 23.70
CA PRO A 889 24.83 19.55 22.56
C PRO A 889 25.80 20.72 22.83
N PRO A 890 26.93 20.80 22.12
CA PRO A 890 27.74 22.00 22.08
C PRO A 890 26.91 23.22 21.67
N VAL A 891 27.20 24.38 22.27
CA VAL A 891 26.57 25.64 21.87
C VAL A 891 27.06 26.02 20.47
N LEU A 892 26.11 26.21 19.56
CA LEU A 892 26.35 26.70 18.21
C LEU A 892 26.54 28.22 18.22
N ASN A 893 27.50 28.70 17.45
CA ASN A 893 27.78 30.12 17.25
C ASN A 893 27.57 30.44 15.77
N ALA A 894 26.83 31.52 15.50
CA ALA A 894 26.59 32.00 14.16
C ALA A 894 27.90 32.47 13.51
N ASP A 895 27.98 32.33 12.19
CA ASP A 895 29.02 32.96 11.41
C ASP A 895 28.82 34.48 11.41
N THR A 896 29.89 35.20 11.71
CA THR A 896 29.93 36.67 11.75
C THR A 896 30.85 37.26 10.69
N THR A 897 31.41 36.45 9.78
CA THR A 897 32.40 36.87 8.78
C THR A 897 31.89 36.54 7.38
N ASP A 898 31.87 37.51 6.48
CA ASP A 898 31.45 37.32 5.06
C ASP A 898 30.08 36.62 4.88
N ASN A 899 29.16 36.80 5.83
CA ASN A 899 27.82 36.19 5.85
C ASN A 899 26.81 36.92 4.94
N SER A 900 27.13 37.10 3.66
CA SER A 900 26.25 37.71 2.65
C SER A 900 25.62 36.66 1.73
N VAL A 901 24.50 37.00 1.07
CA VAL A 901 23.89 36.14 0.03
C VAL A 901 24.95 35.70 -0.99
N GLY A 902 24.96 34.40 -1.31
CA GLY A 902 25.93 33.80 -2.23
C GLY A 902 27.27 33.39 -1.60
N ARG A 903 27.41 33.44 -0.27
CA ARG A 903 28.56 32.91 0.48
C ARG A 903 28.17 31.72 1.35
N ALA A 904 29.09 30.76 1.47
CA ALA A 904 28.95 29.66 2.41
C ALA A 904 29.07 30.17 3.84
N VAL A 905 28.42 29.48 4.79
CA VAL A 905 28.37 29.87 6.20
C VAL A 905 29.09 28.82 7.04
N GLU A 906 29.91 29.27 8.00
CA GLU A 906 30.50 28.40 9.02
C GLU A 906 29.83 28.58 10.39
N ILE A 907 28.99 27.61 10.77
CA ILE A 907 28.46 27.52 12.14
C ILE A 907 29.51 26.84 13.02
N THR A 908 30.01 27.55 14.03
CA THR A 908 31.11 27.07 14.87
C THR A 908 30.66 26.60 16.25
N PHE A 909 31.36 25.63 16.84
CA PHE A 909 31.06 25.09 18.17
C PHE A 909 32.33 24.54 18.85
N THR A 910 32.28 24.32 20.16
CA THR A 910 33.37 23.63 20.86
C THR A 910 33.36 22.16 20.47
N ASP A 911 34.49 21.66 19.96
CA ASP A 911 34.51 20.33 19.36
C ASP A 911 34.16 19.21 20.35
N ASP A 912 33.12 18.45 20.00
CA ASP A 912 32.71 17.21 20.67
C ASP A 912 32.56 16.11 19.61
N GLN A 913 33.48 15.15 19.64
CA GLN A 913 33.52 14.07 18.67
C GLN A 913 32.30 13.14 18.78
N ALA A 914 31.77 12.91 20.00
CA ALA A 914 30.64 12.02 20.21
C ALA A 914 29.35 12.65 19.68
N TRP A 915 29.14 13.94 19.94
CA TRP A 915 28.03 14.70 19.37
C TRP A 915 28.13 14.78 17.85
N ARG A 916 29.31 15.16 17.33
CA ARG A 916 29.55 15.32 15.88
C ARG A 916 29.29 14.02 15.11
N SER A 917 29.75 12.89 15.64
CA SER A 917 29.50 11.57 15.03
C SER A 917 28.05 11.09 15.16
N ALA A 918 27.27 11.71 16.06
CA ALA A 918 25.86 11.41 16.27
C ALA A 918 24.92 12.36 15.49
N ILE A 919 25.43 13.40 14.82
CA ILE A 919 24.60 14.32 14.02
C ILE A 919 23.83 13.51 12.97
N SER A 920 22.51 13.57 13.09
CA SER A 920 21.55 12.86 12.26
C SER A 920 20.88 13.77 11.23
N GLY A 921 20.94 15.09 11.42
CA GLY A 921 20.39 16.05 10.48
C GLY A 921 20.70 17.51 10.82
N ILE A 922 20.63 18.35 9.80
CA ILE A 922 20.74 19.80 9.92
C ILE A 922 19.57 20.41 9.13
N THR A 923 18.87 21.36 9.73
CA THR A 923 17.81 22.11 9.06
C THR A 923 18.11 23.61 9.09
N VAL A 924 17.63 24.32 8.07
CA VAL A 924 17.65 25.78 7.98
C VAL A 924 16.22 26.26 7.78
N ASN A 925 15.69 27.05 8.71
CA ASN A 925 14.28 27.45 8.79
C ASN A 925 13.30 26.25 8.74
N GLY A 926 13.72 25.12 9.31
CA GLY A 926 12.96 23.87 9.30
C GLY A 926 13.14 23.00 8.05
N SER A 927 13.76 23.51 6.98
CA SER A 927 14.08 22.73 5.77
C SER A 927 15.36 21.91 5.96
N ALA A 928 15.29 20.59 5.77
CA ALA A 928 16.44 19.70 5.92
C ALA A 928 17.47 19.88 4.80
N LEU A 929 18.75 19.84 5.18
CA LEU A 929 19.87 19.86 4.23
C LEU A 929 20.27 18.44 3.84
N THR A 930 20.64 18.24 2.57
CA THR A 930 21.12 16.96 2.01
C THR A 930 22.64 16.86 2.03
N GLY A 931 23.20 15.65 1.81
CA GLY A 931 24.63 15.34 1.93
C GLY A 931 25.60 16.07 0.98
N GLY A 932 25.12 16.97 0.12
CA GLY A 932 25.93 17.89 -0.68
C GLY A 932 25.86 19.36 -0.22
N GLN A 933 24.94 19.70 0.69
CA GLN A 933 24.65 21.09 1.09
C GLN A 933 25.34 21.51 2.39
N TYR A 934 25.97 20.58 3.10
CA TYR A 934 26.78 20.89 4.27
C TYR A 934 27.90 19.87 4.45
N THR A 935 28.94 20.27 5.18
CA THR A 935 30.02 19.39 5.64
C THR A 935 30.21 19.58 7.14
N VAL A 936 30.30 18.47 7.87
CA VAL A 936 30.54 18.49 9.31
C VAL A 936 32.02 18.27 9.58
N ASN A 937 32.67 19.29 10.16
CA ASN A 937 34.09 19.32 10.50
C ASN A 937 34.30 19.35 12.02
N ALA A 938 35.55 19.22 12.45
CA ALA A 938 35.87 19.42 13.86
C ALA A 938 35.70 20.88 14.26
N GLY A 939 34.77 21.14 15.19
CA GLY A 939 34.41 22.47 15.69
C GLY A 939 33.61 23.36 14.73
N ALA A 940 33.20 22.87 13.56
CA ALA A 940 32.47 23.66 12.58
C ALA A 940 31.54 22.81 11.68
N ILE A 941 30.43 23.40 11.27
CA ILE A 941 29.56 22.92 10.19
C ILE A 941 29.60 23.97 9.09
N SER A 942 30.10 23.59 7.91
CA SER A 942 30.13 24.47 6.74
C SER A 942 28.86 24.20 5.91
N ILE A 943 28.02 25.21 5.70
CA ILE A 943 26.76 25.12 4.94
C ILE A 943 26.94 25.86 3.60
N ASP A 944 26.51 25.24 2.50
CA ASP A 944 26.68 25.74 1.14
C ASP A 944 25.95 27.08 0.91
N ALA A 945 26.55 27.93 0.07
CA ALA A 945 26.03 29.26 -0.26
C ALA A 945 24.61 29.24 -0.84
N ALA A 946 24.26 28.21 -1.62
CA ALA A 946 22.95 28.08 -2.25
C ALA A 946 21.81 27.89 -1.24
N VAL A 947 22.11 27.51 0.01
CA VAL A 947 21.12 27.39 1.09
C VAL A 947 20.59 28.75 1.54
N PHE A 948 21.38 29.82 1.37
CA PHE A 948 21.06 31.18 1.83
C PHE A 948 20.78 32.11 0.64
N ALA A 949 19.63 31.91 0.00
CA ALA A 949 19.26 32.56 -1.26
C ALA A 949 18.87 34.05 -1.13
N SER A 950 18.54 34.53 0.07
CA SER A 950 18.16 35.92 0.33
C SER A 950 18.69 36.45 1.66
N ALA A 951 18.79 37.77 1.81
CA ALA A 951 19.14 38.37 3.09
C ALA A 951 18.05 38.12 4.14
N GLY A 952 18.45 38.02 5.41
CA GLY A 952 17.55 37.81 6.53
C GLY A 952 18.13 36.88 7.60
N ASP A 953 17.32 36.63 8.64
CA ASP A 953 17.66 35.70 9.71
C ASP A 953 17.19 34.28 9.37
N TYR A 954 18.10 33.32 9.54
CA TYR A 954 17.88 31.91 9.32
C TYR A 954 18.07 31.15 10.62
N THR A 955 17.14 30.28 10.98
CA THR A 955 17.28 29.40 12.14
C THR A 955 17.93 28.10 11.69
N VAL A 956 19.18 27.88 12.08
CA VAL A 956 19.89 26.62 11.87
C VAL A 956 19.64 25.71 13.08
N THR A 957 19.13 24.50 12.83
CA THR A 957 18.91 23.48 13.87
C THR A 957 19.71 22.23 13.54
N VAL A 958 20.51 21.75 14.49
CA VAL A 958 21.29 20.51 14.36
C VAL A 958 20.69 19.47 15.30
N THR A 959 20.31 18.33 14.74
CA THR A 959 19.81 17.18 15.49
C THR A 959 20.89 16.09 15.52
N ALA A 960 21.07 15.48 16.69
CA ALA A 960 22.02 14.39 16.88
C ALA A 960 21.40 13.31 17.78
N SER A 961 21.55 12.05 17.40
CA SER A 961 20.97 10.92 18.15
C SER A 961 21.48 10.91 19.60
N GLY A 962 20.55 11.00 20.55
CA GLY A 962 20.86 11.02 21.99
C GLY A 962 21.21 12.39 22.56
N TYR A 963 21.05 13.48 21.80
CA TYR A 963 21.26 14.86 22.25
C TYR A 963 20.05 15.73 22.00
N ALA A 964 19.87 16.75 22.84
CA ALA A 964 18.89 17.81 22.56
C ALA A 964 19.24 18.53 21.26
N ALA A 965 18.23 19.06 20.57
CA ALA A 965 18.45 19.86 19.36
C ALA A 965 19.23 21.14 19.69
N ALA A 966 20.30 21.40 18.93
CA ALA A 966 21.09 22.62 19.05
C ALA A 966 20.60 23.63 18.01
N THR A 967 20.31 24.86 18.42
CA THR A 967 19.81 25.90 17.52
C THR A 967 20.67 27.15 17.55
N VAL A 968 20.78 27.81 16.39
CA VAL A 968 21.42 29.13 16.27
C VAL A 968 20.71 29.95 15.19
N THR A 969 20.59 31.25 15.43
CA THR A 969 20.13 32.20 14.41
C THR A 969 21.32 32.71 13.63
N GLN A 970 21.39 32.37 12.34
CA GLN A 970 22.35 32.88 11.38
C GLN A 970 21.75 34.06 10.63
N THR A 971 22.32 35.25 10.77
CA THR A 971 21.95 36.40 9.93
C THR A 971 22.73 36.34 8.61
N ILE A 972 22.05 36.57 7.49
CA ILE A 972 22.62 36.72 6.16
C ILE A 972 22.36 38.15 5.68
N ASN A 973 23.42 38.86 5.32
CA ASN A 973 23.36 40.20 4.78
C ASN A 973 23.05 40.18 3.28
N GLU A 974 22.53 41.28 2.74
CA GLU A 974 22.39 41.46 1.28
C GLU A 974 23.71 41.15 0.57
N ALA A 975 23.63 40.58 -0.64
CA ALA A 975 24.80 40.43 -1.50
C ALA A 975 25.35 41.83 -1.79
N THR A 976 26.43 42.22 -1.13
CA THR A 976 27.24 43.33 -1.61
C THR A 976 28.09 42.79 -2.74
N ASP A 977 27.61 42.89 -3.98
CA ASP A 977 28.54 42.97 -5.10
C ASP A 977 29.38 44.23 -4.85
N SER A 978 30.56 44.06 -4.25
CA SER A 978 31.46 45.18 -4.01
C SER A 978 31.77 45.81 -5.37
N PRO A 979 31.73 47.15 -5.48
CA PRO A 979 32.05 47.80 -6.74
C PRO A 979 33.41 47.37 -7.26
N LYS A 980 33.51 47.22 -8.58
CA LYS A 980 34.71 46.67 -9.21
C LYS A 980 35.02 47.41 -10.48
N TYR A 981 36.28 47.77 -10.65
CA TYR A 981 36.77 48.48 -11.83
C TYR A 981 37.95 47.73 -12.45
N MET A 982 38.17 47.94 -13.74
CA MET A 982 39.39 47.52 -14.42
C MET A 982 40.28 48.74 -14.65
N VAL A 983 41.50 48.72 -14.12
CA VAL A 983 42.50 49.80 -14.26
C VAL A 983 43.56 49.38 -15.27
N THR A 984 43.59 50.04 -16.42
CA THR A 984 44.52 49.72 -17.52
C THR A 984 45.44 50.91 -17.83
N PRO A 985 46.75 50.83 -17.54
CA PRO A 985 47.68 51.91 -17.86
C PRO A 985 47.66 52.28 -19.35
N VAL A 986 47.69 53.58 -19.63
CA VAL A 986 47.87 54.09 -20.99
C VAL A 986 49.36 54.08 -21.30
N GLU A 987 49.77 53.36 -22.34
CA GLU A 987 51.18 53.25 -22.71
C GLU A 987 51.72 54.58 -23.28
N ASP A 988 52.83 55.07 -22.72
CA ASP A 988 53.65 56.13 -23.31
C ASP A 988 55.06 55.60 -23.54
N GLU A 989 55.28 55.07 -24.75
CA GLU A 989 56.54 54.46 -25.15
C GLU A 989 57.75 55.42 -25.04
N SER A 990 57.53 56.73 -24.94
CA SER A 990 58.62 57.71 -24.80
C SER A 990 59.04 57.96 -23.34
N VAL A 991 58.25 57.51 -22.37
CA VAL A 991 58.42 57.86 -20.95
C VAL A 991 58.57 56.63 -20.06
N TYR A 992 57.69 55.63 -20.18
CA TYR A 992 57.65 54.48 -19.28
C TYR A 992 57.28 53.18 -19.99
N GLU A 993 57.54 52.05 -19.34
CA GLU A 993 57.11 50.72 -19.75
C GLU A 993 56.00 50.25 -18.81
N VAL A 994 54.94 49.70 -19.39
CA VAL A 994 53.87 49.07 -18.62
C VAL A 994 54.28 47.64 -18.29
N GLY A 995 54.20 47.29 -17.02
CA GLY A 995 54.49 45.96 -16.50
C GLY A 995 53.46 45.55 -15.45
N GLU A 996 53.75 44.47 -14.76
CA GLU A 996 52.95 43.98 -13.65
C GLU A 996 53.87 43.50 -12.54
N THR A 997 53.58 43.86 -11.31
CA THR A 997 54.31 43.41 -10.12
C THR A 997 53.28 43.05 -9.05
N ASP A 998 53.34 41.82 -8.54
CA ASP A 998 52.40 41.29 -7.54
C ASP A 998 50.93 41.40 -7.96
N GLY A 999 50.63 41.19 -9.25
CA GLY A 999 49.27 41.31 -9.80
C GLY A 999 48.80 42.74 -10.06
N ILE A 1000 49.61 43.76 -9.73
CA ILE A 1000 49.28 45.18 -9.92
C ILE A 1000 49.98 45.69 -11.17
N LYS A 1001 49.24 46.36 -12.06
CA LYS A 1001 49.83 47.02 -13.23
C LYS A 1001 50.72 48.19 -12.80
N THR A 1002 51.93 48.25 -13.34
CA THR A 1002 52.96 49.24 -12.98
C THR A 1002 53.44 50.00 -14.21
N MET A 1003 53.76 51.29 -14.05
CA MET A 1003 54.43 52.09 -15.08
C MET A 1003 55.86 52.43 -14.63
N THR A 1004 56.87 51.84 -15.26
CA THR A 1004 58.28 52.02 -14.89
C THR A 1004 59.00 52.97 -15.84
N VAL A 1005 59.62 54.02 -15.31
CA VAL A 1005 60.26 55.07 -16.09
C VAL A 1005 61.50 54.56 -16.81
N LYS A 1006 61.55 54.79 -18.12
CA LYS A 1006 62.63 54.30 -18.99
C LYS A 1006 63.98 54.94 -18.67
N ALA A 1007 65.06 54.23 -19.03
CA ALA A 1007 66.42 54.72 -18.91
C ALA A 1007 66.60 56.07 -19.65
N GLY A 1008 67.22 57.05 -18.99
CA GLY A 1008 67.47 58.39 -19.56
C GLY A 1008 66.28 59.35 -19.51
N VAL A 1009 65.12 58.94 -18.99
CA VAL A 1009 63.96 59.81 -18.78
C VAL A 1009 64.01 60.41 -17.37
N SER A 1010 63.84 61.74 -17.27
CA SER A 1010 63.74 62.44 -15.98
C SER A 1010 62.91 63.72 -16.10
N GLY A 1011 62.52 64.31 -14.97
CA GLY A 1011 61.74 65.54 -14.91
C GLY A 1011 60.24 65.27 -14.72
N LEU A 1012 59.41 66.32 -14.85
CA LEU A 1012 57.95 66.17 -14.75
C LEU A 1012 57.39 65.35 -15.92
N LYS A 1013 56.72 64.24 -15.60
CA LYS A 1013 56.08 63.32 -16.54
C LYS A 1013 54.68 62.96 -16.06
N TYR A 1014 53.79 62.65 -17.01
CA TYR A 1014 52.40 62.32 -16.74
C TYR A 1014 52.15 60.84 -17.02
N PHE A 1015 51.33 60.22 -16.18
CA PHE A 1015 51.01 58.80 -16.18
C PHE A 1015 49.49 58.67 -16.25
N GLY A 1016 48.99 58.05 -17.31
CA GLY A 1016 47.55 57.88 -17.54
C GLY A 1016 47.08 56.45 -17.34
N THR A 1017 45.81 56.28 -16.99
CA THR A 1017 45.12 54.99 -16.96
C THR A 1017 43.71 55.14 -17.53
N LEU A 1018 43.25 54.10 -18.20
CA LEU A 1018 41.84 53.88 -18.51
C LEU A 1018 41.19 53.19 -17.31
N ILE A 1019 39.96 53.58 -17.01
CA ILE A 1019 39.13 53.01 -15.97
C ILE A 1019 37.86 52.48 -16.64
N THR A 1020 37.47 51.24 -16.32
CA THR A 1020 36.25 50.64 -16.86
C THR A 1020 35.44 50.03 -15.72
N PRO A 1021 34.20 50.47 -15.47
CA PRO A 1021 33.35 49.83 -14.47
C PRO A 1021 33.05 48.39 -14.89
N VAL A 1022 33.26 47.46 -13.96
CA VAL A 1022 32.88 46.05 -14.08
C VAL A 1022 31.58 45.83 -13.30
N ILE A 1023 31.48 46.46 -12.12
CA ILE A 1023 30.28 46.61 -11.32
C ILE A 1023 30.24 48.08 -10.91
N GLU A 1024 29.22 48.80 -11.38
CA GLU A 1024 29.03 50.24 -11.19
C GLU A 1024 28.86 50.62 -9.71
N HIS A 1025 29.30 51.82 -9.36
CA HIS A 1025 29.16 52.45 -8.05
C HIS A 1025 28.60 53.87 -8.21
N GLY A 1026 27.38 54.11 -7.74
CA GLY A 1026 26.70 55.38 -7.95
C GLY A 1026 27.26 56.60 -7.19
N GLU A 1027 28.49 56.56 -6.68
CA GLU A 1027 29.15 57.64 -5.92
C GLU A 1027 30.50 58.05 -6.56
N GLU A 1028 31.39 58.75 -5.83
CA GLU A 1028 32.70 59.19 -6.35
C GLU A 1028 33.85 58.29 -5.86
N GLU A 1029 34.59 57.65 -6.76
CA GLU A 1029 35.78 56.86 -6.42
C GLU A 1029 37.06 57.71 -6.48
N ALA A 1030 38.13 57.19 -5.89
CA ALA A 1030 39.45 57.79 -5.90
C ALA A 1030 40.48 56.91 -6.65
N VAL A 1031 41.08 57.46 -7.71
CA VAL A 1031 42.24 56.84 -8.37
C VAL A 1031 43.52 57.39 -7.75
N ALA A 1032 44.27 56.53 -7.08
CA ALA A 1032 45.48 56.83 -6.34
C ALA A 1032 46.74 56.38 -7.12
N PHE A 1033 47.56 57.36 -7.53
CA PHE A 1033 48.84 57.13 -8.19
C PHE A 1033 49.99 57.23 -7.18
N THR A 1034 50.67 56.12 -6.93
CA THR A 1034 51.77 56.01 -5.97
C THR A 1034 53.10 55.97 -6.72
N HIS A 1035 53.97 56.93 -6.48
CA HIS A 1035 55.29 57.04 -7.10
C HIS A 1035 56.37 56.50 -6.16
N LEU A 1036 57.17 55.55 -6.65
CA LEU A 1036 58.19 54.83 -5.91
C LEU A 1036 59.57 54.94 -6.59
N ARG A 1037 60.62 55.05 -5.78
CA ARG A 1037 62.03 54.92 -6.18
C ARG A 1037 62.71 53.90 -5.30
N ASP A 1038 63.31 52.88 -5.90
CA ASP A 1038 63.97 51.77 -5.18
C ASP A 1038 63.06 51.13 -4.11
N GLY A 1039 61.75 51.07 -4.37
CA GLY A 1039 60.73 50.54 -3.45
C GLY A 1039 60.27 51.51 -2.35
N VAL A 1040 60.83 52.72 -2.28
CA VAL A 1040 60.40 53.77 -1.33
C VAL A 1040 59.39 54.69 -2.00
N GLN A 1041 58.22 54.87 -1.37
CA GLN A 1041 57.22 55.84 -1.84
C GLN A 1041 57.72 57.27 -1.65
N LEU A 1042 57.80 58.02 -2.75
CA LEU A 1042 58.23 59.42 -2.77
C LEU A 1042 57.05 60.39 -2.75
N SER A 1043 55.97 60.05 -3.43
CA SER A 1043 54.78 60.90 -3.55
C SER A 1043 53.54 60.08 -3.87
N LEU A 1044 52.38 60.64 -3.52
CA LEU A 1044 51.06 60.12 -3.84
C LEU A 1044 50.23 61.27 -4.41
N ASN A 1045 49.57 61.03 -5.54
CA ASN A 1045 48.57 61.93 -6.09
C ASN A 1045 47.25 61.16 -6.24
N VAL A 1046 46.13 61.84 -6.00
CA VAL A 1046 44.81 61.23 -6.04
C VAL A 1046 43.89 62.09 -6.91
N THR A 1047 43.13 61.43 -7.78
CA THR A 1047 42.06 62.05 -8.56
C THR A 1047 40.73 61.44 -8.12
N ARG A 1048 39.73 62.29 -7.85
CA ARG A 1048 38.36 61.84 -7.55
C ARG A 1048 37.42 62.21 -8.67
N ALA A 1049 36.55 61.28 -9.02
CA ALA A 1049 35.45 61.44 -9.95
C ALA A 1049 34.49 60.27 -9.76
N ASP A 1050 33.29 60.40 -10.30
CA ASP A 1050 32.43 59.25 -10.60
C ASP A 1050 33.03 58.55 -11.84
N PHE A 1051 33.70 57.41 -11.61
CA PHE A 1051 34.40 56.65 -12.65
C PHE A 1051 33.49 55.65 -13.38
N ASP A 1052 32.19 55.64 -13.06
CA ASP A 1052 31.18 55.04 -13.94
C ASP A 1052 30.92 55.93 -15.15
N LEU A 1053 31.04 57.25 -14.96
CA LEU A 1053 30.86 58.26 -16.01
C LEU A 1053 32.19 58.72 -16.64
N VAL A 1054 33.31 58.58 -15.93
CA VAL A 1054 34.65 59.02 -16.36
C VAL A 1054 35.54 57.81 -16.65
N GLY A 1055 35.99 57.67 -17.90
CA GLY A 1055 36.78 56.50 -18.32
C GLY A 1055 38.31 56.62 -18.21
N GLU A 1056 38.84 57.73 -17.68
CA GLU A 1056 40.29 57.98 -17.67
C GLU A 1056 40.75 58.81 -16.47
N ALA A 1057 41.95 58.51 -15.95
CA ALA A 1057 42.62 59.29 -14.92
C ALA A 1057 44.09 59.51 -15.26
N GLN A 1058 44.65 60.65 -14.89
CA GLN A 1058 46.06 60.97 -15.13
C GLN A 1058 46.69 61.70 -13.93
N SER A 1059 47.97 61.44 -13.68
CA SER A 1059 48.75 62.19 -12.69
C SER A 1059 50.18 62.48 -13.12
N GLY A 1060 50.74 63.58 -12.62
CA GLY A 1060 52.08 64.05 -12.94
C GLY A 1060 53.07 63.90 -11.78
N PHE A 1061 54.25 63.33 -12.05
CA PHE A 1061 55.34 63.17 -11.08
C PHE A 1061 56.67 63.68 -11.64
N ASN A 1062 57.52 64.23 -10.76
CA ASN A 1062 58.91 64.50 -11.11
C ASN A 1062 59.72 63.22 -10.91
N VAL A 1063 60.14 62.60 -12.01
CA VAL A 1063 60.70 61.24 -12.01
C VAL A 1063 62.17 61.20 -12.44
N GLU A 1064 62.82 60.09 -12.15
CA GLU A 1064 64.12 59.65 -12.66
C GLU A 1064 63.99 58.25 -13.29
N ALA A 1065 64.98 57.87 -14.09
CA ALA A 1065 65.03 56.55 -14.70
C ALA A 1065 64.96 55.43 -13.64
N GLY A 1066 64.06 54.49 -13.82
CA GLY A 1066 63.82 53.38 -12.88
C GLY A 1066 62.75 53.67 -11.82
N ASP A 1067 62.23 54.89 -11.72
CA ASP A 1067 61.07 55.17 -10.87
C ASP A 1067 59.84 54.38 -11.34
N MET A 1068 58.97 53.99 -10.43
CA MET A 1068 57.79 53.19 -10.69
C MET A 1068 56.54 53.91 -10.19
N VAL A 1069 55.47 53.89 -10.99
CA VAL A 1069 54.14 54.36 -10.59
C VAL A 1069 53.17 53.20 -10.53
N LYS A 1070 52.57 52.99 -9.35
CA LYS A 1070 51.45 52.05 -9.11
C LYS A 1070 50.14 52.83 -9.11
N VAL A 1071 49.07 52.23 -9.63
CA VAL A 1071 47.75 52.85 -9.67
C VAL A 1071 46.75 51.94 -9.00
N PHE A 1072 45.93 52.51 -8.12
CA PHE A 1072 44.84 51.85 -7.43
C PHE A 1072 43.57 52.65 -7.66
N ILE A 1073 42.42 52.00 -7.75
CA ILE A 1073 41.13 52.65 -7.58
C ILE A 1073 40.51 52.17 -6.28
N VAL A 1074 40.13 53.13 -5.45
CA VAL A 1074 39.68 52.90 -4.08
C VAL A 1074 38.43 53.72 -3.77
N ASP A 1075 37.66 53.26 -2.82
CA ASP A 1075 36.54 53.98 -2.24
C ASP A 1075 36.84 54.41 -0.79
N ASP A 1076 36.02 55.31 -0.26
CA ASP A 1076 36.07 55.78 1.13
C ASP A 1076 37.46 56.29 1.57
N LEU A 1077 38.27 56.77 0.62
CA LEU A 1077 39.57 57.31 0.97
C LEU A 1077 39.39 58.56 1.86
N THR A 1078 39.85 58.51 3.10
CA THR A 1078 39.77 59.68 4.00
C THR A 1078 41.16 60.13 4.44
N ASN A 1079 41.21 61.24 5.17
CA ASN A 1079 42.41 61.67 5.88
C ASN A 1079 42.47 61.13 7.32
N ASP A 1080 41.55 60.24 7.69
CA ASP A 1080 41.57 59.56 8.99
C ASP A 1080 42.69 58.52 9.00
N VAL A 1081 43.50 58.54 10.05
CA VAL A 1081 44.68 57.67 10.20
C VAL A 1081 44.32 56.25 10.62
N ASP A 1082 43.11 56.06 11.16
CA ASP A 1082 42.60 54.75 11.59
C ASP A 1082 41.66 54.11 10.56
N HIS A 1083 41.49 54.75 9.39
CA HIS A 1083 40.61 54.28 8.33
C HIS A 1083 41.41 53.90 7.08
N ASN A 1084 41.31 52.64 6.67
CA ASN A 1084 41.87 52.18 5.39
C ASN A 1084 40.81 52.32 4.30
N PRO A 1085 41.17 52.80 3.10
CA PRO A 1085 40.24 52.85 1.98
C PRO A 1085 39.86 51.45 1.51
N THR A 1086 38.67 51.32 0.92
CA THR A 1086 38.21 50.08 0.29
C THR A 1086 38.88 49.94 -1.08
N LEU A 1087 39.63 48.87 -1.33
CA LEU A 1087 40.28 48.64 -2.62
C LEU A 1087 39.29 48.08 -3.64
N LEU A 1088 39.12 48.76 -4.78
CA LEU A 1088 38.21 48.35 -5.85
C LEU A 1088 38.94 47.69 -7.04
N GLN A 1089 40.24 47.99 -7.21
CA GLN A 1089 41.25 47.31 -8.06
C GLN A 1089 42.64 47.93 -7.82
#